data_AF-A0A396ZS14-F1
#
_entry.id   AF-A0A396ZS14-F1
#
_cell.length_a   1.000
_cell.length_b   1.000
_cell.length_c   1.000
_cell.angle_alpha   90.00
_cell.angle_beta   90.00
_cell.angle_gamma   90.00
#
_symmetry.space_group_name_H-M   'P 1'
#
loop_
_entity.id
_entity.type
_entity.pdbx_description
1 polymer ?
#
loop_
_entity_poly.entity_id
_entity_poly.type
_entity_poly.pdbx_seq_one_letter_code
_entity_poly.pdbx_strand_id
1 'polypeptide(L)'
;MRQNTSNSRDSDDDFNQQNNALLGVPVWQDSNTDIQNGSYLEAGTPHRSAPDNSRQPPRHQYSQSNPSTRHHYAQQQLEQQPYQAPQMVKNVANPNRVLEDVHRQRQSNAIAVNAVPATTEEAFRLIAVGVTAEGEKRYESAVRSFLDGGEMLCTVHEQETDMHVRSLLNQKATQVIAWAETLNRWIESSRVGAAPKRDSFKVGVDMVNRLGTCAGPVSSHSPAELRTMYYTPCANKVVSNFTNEGYRLHCIEEGRSPQLLVVITMYNEDEVEMYSTLKKVANNIEHIKSKKLPGYEGDDSWKNILVCVVSDGRTKANKGTLAFLRDVGVFDEDAMNIMMVGVDVQCHVFEFCVQLKKGKDIADSIASKHLYPPTQVVFALKEHNAGKLNSHEWYFNAFAEQIQPEYTVLLDVGTMPTARAFYLLLAAMELDPQVGGTCGEIAVDRPIPHLCNWVIAAQHFEYKISNIMDKSLESVFGFISVLPGAFSAYRYKAIRGPPLQAYFKSLTTPMHELGAFQGNMYLAEDRILCFELLARKGQRWTMQYVKDAIARTDVPTDLTALIGQRRRWLNGSFFALVYTILNWGRVYTESNHSYIRKFFLCIQYAYMTANVGLSWILPANFFLVTYYLVIIGFLKDNWGYIPTDKISPYAKQIAVQVFSLLYGSSFLVQLVAGLGNKPKHIKYLRVRQSHFSNCPIHNMPILSTTSPPMVAHLSRAMSMPSSDFLQYKMSTAKTFHITSPSISTVWHRGAAALIQWECTSNISEVRLVLLRTTNANAYAIVADHVENNGFFVFSHVPTTLPSGDDYFLRILSMDGHHGADTSCFSIRS
;
A
#
# COMPACT_ATOMS: atom_id res chain seq x y z
N MET A 1 30.81 13.65 -1.95
CA MET A 1 29.91 13.20 -0.87
C MET A 1 28.47 13.56 -1.25
N ARG A 2 27.73 12.59 -1.80
CA ARG A 2 26.29 12.72 -2.14
C ARG A 2 25.50 12.35 -0.88
N GLN A 3 24.63 13.24 -0.40
CA GLN A 3 23.64 12.94 0.63
C GLN A 3 22.31 12.60 -0.05
N ASN A 4 21.83 11.38 0.23
CA ASN A 4 20.48 10.91 -0.07
C ASN A 4 19.47 11.81 0.66
N THR A 5 18.60 12.46 -0.11
CA THR A 5 17.41 13.15 0.42
C THR A 5 16.18 12.48 -0.18
N SER A 6 15.37 11.87 0.69
CA SER A 6 14.06 11.30 0.40
C SER A 6 13.10 12.41 -0.04
N ASN A 7 12.69 12.39 -1.30
CA ASN A 7 11.79 13.37 -1.87
C ASN A 7 10.31 13.08 -1.55
N SER A 8 9.58 14.17 -1.35
CA SER A 8 8.18 14.30 -0.92
C SER A 8 7.16 13.46 -1.69
N ARG A 9 6.27 12.80 -0.92
CA ARG A 9 5.09 12.03 -1.32
C ARG A 9 3.87 12.95 -1.57
N ASP A 10 3.80 13.63 -2.71
CA ASP A 10 2.60 14.36 -3.14
C ASP A 10 2.24 13.98 -4.59
N SER A 11 1.01 13.52 -4.81
CA SER A 11 0.48 12.97 -6.07
C SER A 11 -0.43 13.92 -6.86
N ASP A 12 -0.56 15.19 -6.48
CA ASP A 12 -1.66 16.05 -7.00
C ASP A 12 -1.23 17.23 -7.91
N ASP A 13 0.06 17.41 -8.17
CA ASP A 13 0.55 18.53 -8.98
C ASP A 13 0.97 18.05 -10.38
N ASP A 14 0.03 17.78 -11.30
CA ASP A 14 0.30 17.75 -12.76
C ASP A 14 -0.96 17.76 -13.66
N PHE A 15 -2.05 18.43 -13.24
CA PHE A 15 -3.29 18.50 -14.03
C PHE A 15 -3.23 19.40 -15.30
N ASN A 16 -2.04 19.78 -15.79
CA ASN A 16 -1.93 20.84 -16.82
C ASN A 16 -0.85 20.66 -17.90
N GLN A 17 -0.47 19.43 -18.25
CA GLN A 17 0.34 19.15 -19.45
C GLN A 17 -0.27 18.01 -20.30
N GLN A 18 -1.48 18.23 -20.79
CA GLN A 18 -1.97 17.52 -21.97
C GLN A 18 -1.79 18.42 -23.18
N ASN A 19 -0.74 18.16 -23.96
CA ASN A 19 -0.74 18.19 -25.43
C ASN A 19 0.69 17.92 -25.95
N ASN A 20 0.78 16.95 -26.87
CA ASN A 20 1.94 16.52 -27.67
C ASN A 20 2.87 15.45 -27.06
N ALA A 21 2.42 14.19 -27.12
CA ALA A 21 3.31 13.05 -27.30
C ALA A 21 2.72 12.13 -28.39
N LEU A 22 3.36 12.09 -29.57
CA LEU A 22 2.99 11.21 -30.67
C LEU A 22 3.49 9.78 -30.36
N LEU A 23 2.53 8.84 -30.36
CA LEU A 23 2.65 7.43 -30.75
C LEU A 23 3.89 6.65 -30.26
N GLY A 24 3.75 6.00 -29.10
CA GLY A 24 4.05 4.57 -28.88
C GLY A 24 5.41 3.95 -29.29
N VAL A 25 6.42 4.72 -29.67
CA VAL A 25 7.79 4.22 -29.88
C VAL A 25 8.55 4.37 -28.56
N PRO A 26 9.12 3.29 -27.98
CA PRO A 26 10.00 3.42 -26.83
C PRO A 26 11.21 4.28 -27.22
N VAL A 27 11.43 5.38 -26.50
CA VAL A 27 12.67 6.17 -26.63
C VAL A 27 13.76 5.41 -25.90
N TRP A 28 14.63 4.72 -26.64
CA TRP A 28 15.88 4.18 -26.12
C TRP A 28 16.82 5.35 -25.82
N GLN A 29 16.90 5.77 -24.56
CA GLN A 29 17.98 6.65 -24.11
C GLN A 29 19.17 5.79 -23.71
N ASP A 30 20.07 5.57 -24.67
CA ASP A 30 21.44 5.14 -24.37
C ASP A 30 22.12 6.21 -23.52
N SER A 31 22.36 5.87 -22.26
CA SER A 31 23.41 6.52 -21.47
C SER A 31 24.63 5.61 -21.47
N ASN A 32 25.44 5.74 -22.51
CA ASN A 32 26.79 5.19 -22.55
C ASN A 32 27.61 5.77 -21.37
N THR A 33 28.02 4.91 -20.44
CA THR A 33 29.40 4.48 -20.17
C THR A 33 29.53 4.07 -18.70
N ASP A 34 29.54 2.76 -18.42
CA ASP A 34 30.73 2.14 -17.82
C ASP A 34 30.62 0.61 -17.89
N ILE A 35 31.66 0.05 -18.49
CA ILE A 35 31.88 -1.36 -18.80
C ILE A 35 32.25 -2.10 -17.51
N GLN A 36 31.62 -3.25 -17.25
CA GLN A 36 32.34 -4.50 -16.99
C GLN A 36 31.51 -5.70 -17.46
N ASN A 37 31.93 -6.24 -18.60
CA ASN A 37 31.45 -7.47 -19.21
C ASN A 37 31.82 -8.69 -18.36
N GLY A 38 30.89 -9.63 -18.27
CA GLY A 38 31.14 -10.98 -17.77
C GLY A 38 30.26 -11.98 -18.52
N SER A 39 30.50 -12.14 -19.83
CA SER A 39 29.95 -13.23 -20.63
C SER A 39 30.80 -14.49 -20.42
N TYR A 40 30.16 -15.59 -20.03
CA TYR A 40 30.75 -16.92 -20.11
C TYR A 40 29.93 -17.77 -21.09
N LEU A 41 30.38 -17.81 -22.33
CA LEU A 41 30.16 -18.90 -23.26
C LEU A 41 31.48 -19.66 -23.35
N GLU A 42 31.53 -20.89 -22.86
CA GLU A 42 32.48 -21.88 -23.37
C GLU A 42 31.78 -23.24 -23.55
N ALA A 43 32.18 -23.87 -24.65
CA ALA A 43 31.57 -25.02 -25.28
C ALA A 43 31.90 -26.35 -24.59
N GLY A 44 31.05 -27.36 -24.79
CA GLY A 44 31.37 -28.74 -24.46
C GLY A 44 30.19 -29.70 -24.57
N THR A 45 29.90 -30.19 -25.77
CA THR A 45 29.20 -31.47 -26.00
C THR A 45 30.15 -32.64 -25.65
N PRO A 46 29.62 -33.80 -25.19
CA PRO A 46 29.28 -34.86 -26.16
C PRO A 46 28.05 -35.73 -25.82
N HIS A 47 27.49 -36.26 -26.91
CA HIS A 47 26.57 -37.39 -27.10
C HIS A 47 26.32 -38.39 -25.94
N ARG A 48 25.05 -38.84 -25.83
CA ARG A 48 24.70 -40.30 -25.83
C ARG A 48 23.19 -40.58 -26.00
N SER A 49 22.89 -41.28 -27.10
CA SER A 49 21.99 -42.43 -27.28
C SER A 49 20.68 -42.57 -26.47
N ALA A 50 19.58 -42.73 -27.21
CA ALA A 50 18.31 -43.35 -26.81
C ALA A 50 18.49 -44.76 -26.20
N PRO A 51 17.45 -45.30 -25.53
CA PRO A 51 16.68 -46.30 -26.26
C PRO A 51 15.15 -46.24 -26.06
N ASP A 52 14.53 -46.73 -27.12
CA ASP A 52 13.18 -47.25 -27.30
C ASP A 52 12.72 -48.20 -26.18
N ASN A 53 11.46 -48.09 -25.72
CA ASN A 53 10.62 -49.27 -25.46
C ASN A 53 9.14 -48.96 -25.19
N SER A 54 8.34 -49.47 -26.12
CA SER A 54 6.97 -49.99 -26.03
C SER A 54 6.32 -50.24 -24.64
N ARG A 55 5.03 -49.86 -24.52
CA ARG A 55 3.85 -50.70 -24.16
C ARG A 55 2.74 -49.89 -23.45
N GLN A 56 1.63 -49.65 -24.15
CA GLN A 56 0.25 -49.61 -23.59
C GLN A 56 -0.22 -51.05 -23.29
N PRO A 57 -1.34 -51.35 -22.56
CA PRO A 57 -2.63 -50.61 -22.39
C PRO A 57 -3.29 -50.84 -20.99
N PRO A 58 -4.63 -50.79 -20.74
CA PRO A 58 -5.75 -49.97 -21.27
C PRO A 58 -6.56 -49.21 -20.17
N ARG A 59 -7.53 -48.42 -20.68
CA ARG A 59 -8.61 -47.63 -20.05
C ARG A 59 -9.52 -48.38 -19.05
N HIS A 60 -10.11 -47.62 -18.11
CA HIS A 60 -11.50 -47.80 -17.67
C HIS A 60 -12.22 -46.46 -17.45
N GLN A 61 -13.38 -46.32 -18.09
CA GLN A 61 -14.40 -45.28 -17.90
C GLN A 61 -15.31 -45.68 -16.72
N TYR A 62 -15.79 -44.71 -15.94
CA TYR A 62 -17.09 -44.83 -15.26
C TYR A 62 -17.85 -43.50 -15.27
N SER A 63 -19.13 -43.61 -15.62
CA SER A 63 -20.11 -42.54 -15.77
C SER A 63 -20.85 -42.23 -14.48
N GLN A 64 -21.25 -40.96 -14.36
CA GLN A 64 -22.51 -40.42 -13.82
C GLN A 64 -23.26 -41.16 -12.69
N SER A 65 -23.59 -40.43 -11.64
CA SER A 65 -24.99 -40.20 -11.25
C SER A 65 -25.11 -39.14 -10.14
N ASN A 66 -26.16 -38.33 -10.25
CA ASN A 66 -26.62 -37.34 -9.28
C ASN A 66 -28.11 -37.61 -9.06
N PRO A 67 -28.66 -37.40 -7.85
CA PRO A 67 -30.01 -36.82 -7.78
C PRO A 67 -30.19 -35.77 -6.66
N SER A 68 -30.70 -34.59 -7.07
CA SER A 68 -31.82 -33.79 -6.50
C SER A 68 -32.24 -33.96 -5.02
N THR A 69 -32.65 -32.95 -4.21
CA THR A 69 -33.65 -31.87 -4.48
C THR A 69 -33.86 -30.88 -3.27
N ARG A 70 -34.46 -29.69 -3.57
CA ARG A 70 -35.26 -28.72 -2.73
C ARG A 70 -34.51 -27.71 -1.82
N HIS A 71 -34.85 -26.40 -1.74
CA HIS A 71 -36.16 -25.72 -1.76
C HIS A 71 -36.17 -24.30 -2.42
N HIS A 72 -37.33 -23.89 -2.96
CA HIS A 72 -37.63 -22.56 -3.55
C HIS A 72 -38.11 -21.52 -2.51
N TYR A 73 -37.72 -20.26 -2.70
CA TYR A 73 -38.55 -19.06 -2.42
C TYR A 73 -38.36 -18.03 -3.56
N ALA A 74 -39.46 -17.41 -3.97
CA ALA A 74 -39.63 -16.66 -5.21
C ALA A 74 -39.01 -15.24 -5.18
N GLN A 75 -38.27 -14.89 -6.23
CA GLN A 75 -37.95 -13.51 -6.64
C GLN A 75 -38.59 -13.29 -8.02
N GLN A 76 -39.32 -12.18 -8.17
CA GLN A 76 -39.84 -11.71 -9.46
C GLN A 76 -38.66 -11.40 -10.40
N GLN A 77 -38.50 -12.23 -11.43
CA GLN A 77 -37.55 -12.03 -12.52
C GLN A 77 -38.20 -11.14 -13.59
N LEU A 78 -37.54 -10.02 -13.90
CA LEU A 78 -37.64 -9.41 -15.23
C LEU A 78 -37.05 -10.42 -16.23
N GLU A 79 -37.84 -10.81 -17.23
CA GLU A 79 -37.48 -11.80 -18.25
C GLU A 79 -36.16 -11.44 -18.93
N GLN A 80 -35.09 -12.18 -18.59
CA GLN A 80 -33.88 -12.26 -19.39
C GLN A 80 -34.15 -13.28 -20.52
N GLN A 81 -34.09 -12.83 -21.77
CA GLN A 81 -34.07 -13.75 -22.91
C GLN A 81 -32.83 -14.66 -22.79
N PRO A 82 -32.96 -16.00 -23.00
CA PRO A 82 -31.83 -16.90 -22.96
C PRO A 82 -30.89 -16.61 -24.15
N TYR A 83 -29.72 -16.05 -23.84
CA TYR A 83 -28.66 -15.83 -24.82
C TYR A 83 -28.04 -17.17 -25.23
N GLN A 84 -28.18 -17.53 -26.52
CA GLN A 84 -27.40 -18.60 -27.13
C GLN A 84 -25.97 -18.09 -27.34
N ALA A 85 -25.02 -18.76 -26.69
CA ALA A 85 -23.60 -18.49 -26.88
C ALA A 85 -23.23 -18.61 -28.37
N PRO A 86 -22.59 -17.62 -28.99
CA PRO A 86 -21.93 -17.83 -30.27
C PRO A 86 -20.87 -18.90 -30.04
N GLN A 87 -20.99 -20.02 -30.76
CA GLN A 87 -19.98 -21.06 -30.74
C GLN A 87 -18.64 -20.44 -31.12
N MET A 88 -17.66 -20.50 -30.23
CA MET A 88 -16.26 -20.25 -30.59
C MET A 88 -15.93 -21.16 -31.77
N VAL A 89 -15.67 -20.54 -32.92
CA VAL A 89 -15.17 -21.25 -34.09
C VAL A 89 -13.80 -21.81 -33.72
N LYS A 90 -13.77 -23.09 -33.33
CA LYS A 90 -12.55 -23.90 -33.27
C LYS A 90 -12.07 -24.18 -34.70
N ASN A 91 -11.62 -23.16 -35.42
CA ASN A 91 -10.78 -23.34 -36.60
C ASN A 91 -9.48 -22.57 -36.38
N VAL A 92 -8.60 -23.16 -35.58
CA VAL A 92 -7.16 -22.91 -35.76
C VAL A 92 -6.82 -23.59 -37.08
N ALA A 93 -6.83 -22.83 -38.18
CA ALA A 93 -6.16 -23.25 -39.38
C ALA A 93 -4.68 -23.47 -39.01
N ASN A 94 -4.12 -24.59 -39.43
CA ASN A 94 -2.73 -24.98 -39.16
C ASN A 94 -1.79 -23.82 -39.58
N PRO A 95 -1.07 -23.16 -38.64
CA PRO A 95 -0.31 -21.92 -38.90
C PRO A 95 0.71 -22.06 -40.04
N ASN A 96 1.23 -23.27 -40.23
CA ASN A 96 2.25 -23.57 -41.23
C ASN A 96 1.78 -23.43 -42.68
N ARG A 97 0.47 -23.55 -42.96
CA ARG A 97 -0.04 -23.48 -44.35
C ARG A 97 -0.11 -22.06 -44.90
N VAL A 98 -0.41 -21.07 -44.05
CA VAL A 98 -0.49 -19.66 -44.47
C VAL A 98 0.91 -19.10 -44.74
N LEU A 99 1.89 -19.52 -43.93
CA LEU A 99 3.32 -19.21 -44.12
C LEU A 99 3.89 -19.75 -45.45
N GLU A 100 3.50 -20.96 -45.85
CA GLU A 100 3.96 -21.60 -47.11
C GLU A 100 3.45 -20.90 -48.38
N ASP A 101 2.24 -20.35 -48.35
CA ASP A 101 1.63 -19.67 -49.51
C ASP A 101 2.19 -18.25 -49.70
N VAL A 102 2.54 -17.56 -48.61
CA VAL A 102 3.20 -16.25 -48.64
C VAL A 102 4.66 -16.37 -49.10
N HIS A 103 5.39 -17.40 -48.65
CA HIS A 103 6.75 -17.67 -49.13
C HIS A 103 6.82 -18.00 -50.63
N ARG A 104 5.79 -18.67 -51.18
CA ARG A 104 5.70 -18.93 -52.63
C ARG A 104 5.48 -17.66 -53.45
N GLN A 105 4.74 -16.68 -52.94
CA GLN A 105 4.53 -15.39 -53.64
C GLN A 105 5.78 -14.48 -53.66
N ARG A 106 6.67 -14.60 -52.67
CA ARG A 106 7.93 -13.81 -52.62
C ARG A 106 9.03 -14.36 -53.52
N GLN A 107 9.15 -15.68 -53.67
CA GLN A 107 10.17 -16.26 -54.56
C GLN A 107 9.99 -15.86 -56.03
N SER A 108 8.78 -15.46 -56.45
CA SER A 108 8.52 -14.97 -57.81
C SER A 108 8.94 -13.51 -58.08
N ASN A 109 9.24 -12.69 -57.06
CA ASN A 109 9.40 -11.23 -57.22
C ASN A 109 10.69 -10.62 -56.61
N ALA A 110 11.73 -11.40 -56.36
CA ALA A 110 12.97 -10.89 -55.76
C ALA A 110 13.81 -10.04 -56.74
N ILE A 111 13.57 -8.72 -56.77
CA ILE A 111 14.57 -7.73 -57.19
C ILE A 111 15.33 -7.29 -55.95
N ALA A 112 16.67 -7.45 -56.00
CA ALA A 112 17.59 -7.08 -54.93
C ALA A 112 17.54 -5.57 -54.65
N VAL A 113 16.85 -5.20 -53.58
CA VAL A 113 16.98 -3.90 -52.92
C VAL A 113 17.76 -4.15 -51.62
N ASN A 114 18.74 -3.31 -51.31
CA ASN A 114 19.53 -3.34 -50.07
C ASN A 114 18.65 -3.73 -48.88
N ALA A 115 18.76 -4.99 -48.43
CA ALA A 115 17.89 -5.52 -47.41
C ALA A 115 18.23 -4.82 -46.09
N VAL A 116 17.31 -3.98 -45.62
CA VAL A 116 17.37 -3.41 -44.26
C VAL A 116 17.51 -4.60 -43.30
N PRO A 117 18.49 -4.61 -42.39
CA PRO A 117 18.65 -5.70 -41.45
C PRO A 117 17.37 -5.88 -40.64
N ALA A 118 16.88 -7.12 -40.56
CA ALA A 118 15.69 -7.45 -39.79
C ALA A 118 16.00 -7.29 -38.29
N THR A 119 15.45 -6.26 -37.66
CA THR A 119 15.61 -5.99 -36.23
C THR A 119 14.24 -5.77 -35.58
N THR A 120 14.13 -6.07 -34.28
CA THR A 120 12.90 -5.84 -33.51
C THR A 120 12.46 -4.38 -33.57
N GLU A 121 13.42 -3.45 -33.48
CA GLU A 121 13.17 -2.01 -33.49
C GLU A 121 12.60 -1.54 -34.83
N GLU A 122 13.15 -2.02 -35.95
CA GLU A 122 12.65 -1.68 -37.28
C GLU A 122 11.26 -2.28 -37.52
N ALA A 123 11.02 -3.50 -37.06
CA ALA A 123 9.69 -4.12 -37.12
C ALA A 123 8.66 -3.31 -36.33
N PHE A 124 9.00 -2.85 -35.12
CA PHE A 124 8.14 -1.99 -34.30
C PHE A 124 7.93 -0.61 -34.94
N ARG A 125 8.95 -0.05 -35.58
CA ARG A 125 8.83 1.21 -36.34
C ARG A 125 7.84 1.07 -37.49
N LEU A 126 7.90 -0.03 -38.25
CA LEU A 126 6.95 -0.32 -39.33
C LEU A 126 5.52 -0.45 -38.82
N ILE A 127 5.32 -1.13 -37.69
CA ILE A 127 4.01 -1.22 -37.03
C ILE A 127 3.50 0.18 -36.65
N ALA A 128 4.36 1.02 -36.05
CA ALA A 128 4.00 2.39 -35.67
C ALA A 128 3.61 3.24 -36.90
N VAL A 129 4.36 3.11 -38.01
CA VAL A 129 4.01 3.76 -39.30
C VAL A 129 2.66 3.26 -39.82
N GLY A 130 2.37 1.97 -39.67
CA GLY A 130 1.07 1.37 -39.99
C GLY A 130 -0.07 2.00 -39.18
N VAL A 131 0.13 2.17 -37.86
CA VAL A 131 -0.86 2.82 -36.97
C VAL A 131 -1.11 4.27 -37.38
N THR A 132 -0.07 5.03 -37.70
CA THR A 132 -0.21 6.41 -38.18
C THR A 132 -0.99 6.47 -39.48
N ALA A 133 -0.65 5.62 -40.45
CA ALA A 133 -1.35 5.55 -41.74
C ALA A 133 -2.83 5.15 -41.58
N GLU A 134 -3.12 4.23 -40.66
CA GLU A 134 -4.48 3.83 -40.30
C GLU A 134 -5.27 5.02 -39.73
N GLY A 135 -4.69 5.77 -38.79
CA GLY A 135 -5.30 6.98 -38.21
C GLY A 135 -5.55 8.08 -39.25
N GLU A 136 -4.69 8.20 -40.26
CA GLU A 136 -4.84 9.09 -41.41
C GLU A 136 -5.78 8.56 -42.50
N LYS A 137 -6.41 7.39 -42.29
CA LYS A 137 -7.31 6.71 -43.24
C LYS A 137 -6.62 6.27 -44.54
N ARG A 138 -5.29 6.15 -44.55
CA ARG A 138 -4.47 5.59 -45.64
C ARG A 138 -4.35 4.07 -45.48
N TYR A 139 -5.48 3.37 -45.55
CA TYR A 139 -5.57 1.96 -45.17
C TYR A 139 -4.69 1.01 -45.99
N GLU A 140 -4.52 1.24 -47.30
CA GLU A 140 -3.63 0.41 -48.13
C GLU A 140 -2.17 0.52 -47.69
N SER A 141 -1.71 1.74 -47.38
CA SER A 141 -0.38 1.96 -46.81
C SER A 141 -0.25 1.33 -45.43
N ALA A 142 -1.31 1.38 -44.62
CA ALA A 142 -1.34 0.77 -43.30
C ALA A 142 -1.19 -0.77 -43.39
N VAL A 143 -1.98 -1.42 -44.25
CA VAL A 143 -1.90 -2.88 -44.49
C VAL A 143 -0.47 -3.28 -44.89
N ARG A 144 0.14 -2.55 -45.84
CA ARG A 144 1.51 -2.84 -46.28
C ARG A 144 2.51 -2.74 -45.12
N SER A 145 2.48 -1.66 -44.35
CA SER A 145 3.38 -1.47 -43.21
C SER A 145 3.19 -2.53 -42.12
N PHE A 146 1.95 -2.96 -41.86
CA PHE A 146 1.67 -4.04 -40.90
C PHE A 146 2.19 -5.40 -41.40
N LEU A 147 2.01 -5.73 -42.68
CA LEU A 147 2.55 -6.96 -43.25
C LEU A 147 4.08 -6.96 -43.23
N ASP A 148 4.71 -5.88 -43.68
CA ASP A 148 6.18 -5.74 -43.68
C ASP A 148 6.74 -5.84 -42.24
N GLY A 149 6.09 -5.18 -41.26
CA GLY A 149 6.48 -5.27 -39.85
C GLY A 149 6.24 -6.66 -39.23
N GLY A 150 5.11 -7.29 -39.54
CA GLY A 150 4.76 -8.63 -39.05
C GLY A 150 5.69 -9.72 -39.59
N GLU A 151 6.01 -9.69 -40.89
CA GLU A 151 6.96 -10.63 -41.51
C GLU A 151 8.39 -10.42 -40.98
N MET A 152 8.78 -9.18 -40.71
CA MET A 152 10.05 -8.90 -40.05
C MET A 152 10.10 -9.49 -38.64
N LEU A 153 9.01 -9.37 -37.85
CA LEU A 153 8.93 -10.04 -36.54
C LEU A 153 9.02 -11.57 -36.66
N CYS A 154 8.46 -12.18 -37.72
CA CYS A 154 8.63 -13.61 -38.00
C CYS A 154 10.11 -13.97 -38.17
N THR A 155 10.85 -13.17 -38.93
CA THR A 155 12.29 -13.40 -39.16
C THR A 155 13.10 -13.18 -37.88
N VAL A 156 12.79 -12.13 -37.13
CA VAL A 156 13.51 -11.76 -35.90
C VAL A 156 13.29 -12.78 -34.80
N HIS A 157 12.08 -13.31 -34.62
CA HIS A 157 11.82 -14.29 -33.55
C HIS A 157 12.58 -15.60 -33.76
N GLU A 158 12.90 -15.98 -35.01
CA GLU A 158 13.67 -17.20 -35.30
C GLU A 158 15.13 -17.06 -34.87
N GLN A 159 15.63 -15.83 -34.88
CA GLN A 159 16.99 -15.47 -34.47
C GLN A 159 17.11 -15.24 -32.96
N GLU A 160 15.98 -15.04 -32.27
CA GLU A 160 15.94 -14.78 -30.83
C GLU A 160 16.31 -16.03 -30.02
N THR A 161 17.23 -15.84 -29.07
CA THR A 161 17.75 -16.93 -28.23
C THR A 161 16.92 -17.15 -26.98
N ASP A 162 16.33 -16.08 -26.45
CA ASP A 162 15.43 -16.18 -25.30
C ASP A 162 14.08 -16.75 -25.74
N MET A 163 13.72 -17.94 -25.23
CA MET A 163 12.47 -18.63 -25.58
C MET A 163 11.22 -17.83 -25.22
N HIS A 164 11.24 -17.04 -24.14
CA HIS A 164 10.12 -16.20 -23.71
C HIS A 164 9.91 -15.04 -24.68
N VAL A 165 10.97 -14.28 -24.96
CA VAL A 165 10.94 -13.17 -25.91
C VAL A 165 10.55 -13.68 -27.30
N ARG A 166 11.13 -14.80 -27.74
CA ARG A 166 10.76 -15.47 -29.00
C ARG A 166 9.27 -15.81 -29.07
N SER A 167 8.70 -16.36 -28.00
CA SER A 167 7.27 -16.67 -27.93
C SER A 167 6.41 -15.41 -28.07
N LEU A 168 6.78 -14.34 -27.35
CA LEU A 168 6.07 -13.06 -27.41
C LEU A 168 6.16 -12.40 -28.79
N LEU A 169 7.34 -12.38 -29.40
CA LEU A 169 7.54 -11.84 -30.75
C LEU A 169 6.72 -12.61 -31.79
N ASN A 170 6.66 -13.94 -31.70
CA ASN A 170 5.82 -14.76 -32.58
C ASN A 170 4.32 -14.47 -32.38
N GLN A 171 3.86 -14.34 -31.13
CA GLN A 171 2.48 -13.96 -30.85
C GLN A 171 2.15 -12.56 -31.39
N LYS A 172 3.08 -11.60 -31.25
CA LYS A 172 2.93 -10.25 -31.79
C LYS A 172 2.88 -10.25 -33.32
N ALA A 173 3.77 -10.99 -33.97
CA ALA A 173 3.79 -11.15 -35.43
C ALA A 173 2.44 -11.66 -35.94
N THR A 174 1.94 -12.74 -35.31
CA THR A 174 0.63 -13.33 -35.64
C THR A 174 -0.50 -12.32 -35.50
N GLN A 175 -0.53 -11.54 -34.41
CA GLN A 175 -1.55 -10.51 -34.20
C GLN A 175 -1.51 -9.40 -35.24
N VAL A 176 -0.31 -8.92 -35.58
CA VAL A 176 -0.14 -7.84 -36.56
C VAL A 176 -0.56 -8.30 -37.96
N ILE A 177 -0.17 -9.52 -38.37
CA ILE A 177 -0.54 -10.10 -39.65
C ILE A 177 -2.06 -10.32 -39.72
N ALA A 178 -2.65 -10.93 -38.69
CA ALA A 178 -4.11 -11.15 -38.63
C ALA A 178 -4.91 -9.83 -38.68
N TRP A 179 -4.37 -8.76 -38.08
CA TRP A 179 -4.95 -7.42 -38.18
C TRP A 179 -4.88 -6.89 -39.62
N ALA A 180 -3.72 -7.00 -40.27
CA ALA A 180 -3.54 -6.58 -41.65
C ALA A 180 -4.51 -7.30 -42.60
N GLU A 181 -4.70 -8.61 -42.43
CA GLU A 181 -5.66 -9.41 -43.21
C GLU A 181 -7.11 -8.98 -42.97
N THR A 182 -7.47 -8.67 -41.73
CA THR A 182 -8.82 -8.20 -41.37
C THR A 182 -9.10 -6.84 -41.99
N LEU A 183 -8.13 -5.92 -41.91
CA LEU A 183 -8.24 -4.61 -42.54
C LEU A 183 -8.31 -4.73 -44.07
N ASN A 184 -7.51 -5.61 -44.69
CA ASN A 184 -7.52 -5.83 -46.13
C ASN A 184 -8.87 -6.40 -46.62
N ARG A 185 -9.43 -7.40 -45.93
CA ARG A 185 -10.76 -7.94 -46.25
C ARG A 185 -11.86 -6.87 -46.20
N TRP A 186 -11.78 -5.95 -45.24
CA TRP A 186 -12.71 -4.83 -45.17
C TRP A 186 -12.54 -3.85 -46.35
N ILE A 187 -11.31 -3.57 -46.77
CA ILE A 187 -11.03 -2.76 -47.97
C ILE A 187 -11.61 -3.43 -49.22
N GLU A 188 -11.36 -4.73 -49.41
CA GLU A 188 -11.85 -5.53 -50.54
C GLU A 188 -13.38 -5.60 -50.58
N SER A 189 -14.04 -5.59 -49.42
CA SER A 189 -15.50 -5.50 -49.31
C SER A 189 -16.08 -4.14 -49.71
N SER A 190 -15.31 -3.27 -50.37
CA SER A 190 -15.67 -1.88 -50.68
C SER A 190 -15.99 -1.05 -49.43
N ARG A 191 -15.36 -1.38 -48.28
CA ARG A 191 -15.51 -0.68 -47.00
C ARG A 191 -16.96 -0.66 -46.50
N VAL A 192 -17.71 -1.73 -46.73
CA VAL A 192 -19.09 -1.86 -46.25
C VAL A 192 -19.08 -2.01 -44.73
N GLY A 193 -19.90 -1.20 -44.05
CA GLY A 193 -20.00 -1.18 -42.59
C GLY A 193 -19.00 -0.26 -41.91
N ALA A 194 -18.96 -0.31 -40.57
CA ALA A 194 -17.98 0.43 -39.80
C ALA A 194 -16.57 -0.11 -40.06
N ALA A 195 -15.57 0.77 -40.05
CA ALA A 195 -14.17 0.34 -40.10
C ALA A 195 -13.89 -0.62 -38.93
N PRO A 196 -13.20 -1.74 -39.16
CA PRO A 196 -12.83 -2.65 -38.10
C PRO A 196 -11.98 -1.89 -37.08
N LYS A 197 -12.07 -2.27 -35.81
CA LYS A 197 -11.19 -1.76 -34.76
C LYS A 197 -10.13 -2.79 -34.46
N ARG A 198 -8.90 -2.33 -34.25
CA ARG A 198 -7.82 -3.21 -33.83
C ARG A 198 -8.08 -3.68 -32.40
N ASP A 199 -8.34 -4.98 -32.26
CA ASP A 199 -8.53 -5.60 -30.96
C ASP A 199 -7.19 -5.69 -30.21
N SER A 200 -7.25 -5.40 -28.92
CA SER A 200 -6.20 -5.73 -27.96
C SER A 200 -6.39 -7.17 -27.50
N PHE A 201 -5.43 -8.04 -27.78
CA PHE A 201 -5.54 -9.45 -27.41
C PHE A 201 -4.89 -9.71 -26.05
N LYS A 202 -5.57 -10.54 -25.25
CA LYS A 202 -5.00 -11.10 -24.03
C LYS A 202 -3.93 -12.14 -24.38
N VAL A 203 -2.79 -12.06 -23.71
CA VAL A 203 -1.61 -12.89 -23.96
C VAL A 203 -1.30 -13.71 -22.72
N GLY A 204 -1.17 -15.02 -22.89
CA GLY A 204 -0.72 -15.93 -21.83
C GLY A 204 0.80 -16.07 -21.84
N VAL A 205 1.42 -15.87 -20.69
CA VAL A 205 2.85 -16.08 -20.42
C VAL A 205 2.99 -17.26 -19.47
N ASP A 206 3.79 -18.25 -19.85
CA ASP A 206 4.11 -19.38 -18.98
C ASP A 206 5.13 -18.96 -17.91
N MET A 207 4.78 -19.15 -16.65
CA MET A 207 5.57 -18.75 -15.48
C MET A 207 6.41 -19.89 -14.89
N VAL A 208 6.38 -21.10 -15.48
CA VAL A 208 7.25 -22.22 -15.05
C VAL A 208 8.71 -21.78 -15.10
N ASN A 209 9.42 -21.94 -13.98
CA ASN A 209 10.83 -21.53 -13.79
C ASN A 209 11.11 -20.03 -13.93
N ARG A 210 10.09 -19.16 -14.00
CA ARG A 210 10.26 -17.70 -14.11
C ARG A 210 9.91 -16.95 -12.83
N LEU A 211 9.30 -17.64 -11.87
CA LEU A 211 9.03 -17.09 -10.55
C LEU A 211 10.32 -16.97 -9.74
N GLY A 212 10.43 -15.85 -9.04
CA GLY A 212 11.49 -15.55 -8.10
C GLY A 212 11.36 -16.31 -6.78
N THR A 213 12.31 -16.07 -5.89
CA THR A 213 12.49 -16.86 -4.67
C THR A 213 11.42 -16.63 -3.59
N CYS A 214 10.65 -15.55 -3.69
CA CYS A 214 9.55 -15.24 -2.77
C CYS A 214 8.24 -15.96 -3.09
N ALA A 215 8.09 -16.48 -4.31
CA ALA A 215 6.92 -17.24 -4.73
C ALA A 215 7.14 -18.75 -4.56
N GLY A 216 6.03 -19.47 -4.41
CA GLY A 216 5.99 -20.92 -4.38
C GLY A 216 6.40 -21.51 -5.74
N PRO A 217 6.99 -22.71 -5.74
CA PRO A 217 7.41 -23.36 -6.97
C PRO A 217 6.19 -23.72 -7.82
N VAL A 218 6.28 -23.44 -9.13
CA VAL A 218 5.27 -23.81 -10.12
C VAL A 218 5.87 -24.86 -11.05
N SER A 219 5.10 -25.92 -11.32
CA SER A 219 5.52 -27.03 -12.17
C SER A 219 4.63 -27.14 -13.41
N SER A 220 5.07 -27.92 -14.40
CA SER A 220 4.26 -28.21 -15.59
C SER A 220 2.92 -28.92 -15.28
N HIS A 221 2.83 -29.59 -14.13
CA HIS A 221 1.64 -30.29 -13.64
C HIS A 221 0.73 -29.39 -12.79
N SER A 222 1.15 -28.16 -12.48
CA SER A 222 0.33 -27.21 -11.74
C SER A 222 -0.88 -26.78 -12.59
N PRO A 223 -2.04 -26.48 -11.96
CA PRO A 223 -3.19 -25.90 -12.65
C PRO A 223 -2.81 -24.67 -13.48
N ALA A 224 -3.50 -24.45 -14.59
CA ALA A 224 -3.23 -23.33 -15.49
C ALA A 224 -3.25 -21.96 -14.77
N GLU A 225 -4.17 -21.76 -13.82
CA GLU A 225 -4.28 -20.53 -13.02
C GLU A 225 -3.02 -20.21 -12.20
N LEU A 226 -2.26 -21.23 -11.79
CA LEU A 226 -1.00 -21.09 -11.05
C LEU A 226 0.22 -21.08 -11.99
N ARG A 227 0.01 -21.32 -13.29
CA ARG A 227 1.08 -21.50 -14.28
C ARG A 227 1.17 -20.35 -15.27
N THR A 228 0.05 -19.78 -15.65
CA THR A 228 -0.03 -18.81 -16.74
C THR A 228 -0.40 -17.44 -16.19
N MET A 229 0.48 -16.46 -16.40
CA MET A 229 0.15 -15.05 -16.21
C MET A 229 -0.51 -14.55 -17.49
N TYR A 230 -1.62 -13.82 -17.38
CA TYR A 230 -2.27 -13.18 -18.50
C TYR A 230 -1.94 -11.69 -18.53
N TYR A 231 -1.58 -11.17 -19.70
CA TYR A 231 -1.35 -9.75 -19.94
C TYR A 231 -2.35 -9.22 -20.97
N THR A 232 -2.96 -8.07 -20.69
CA THR A 232 -3.90 -7.39 -21.58
C THR A 232 -3.56 -5.89 -21.68
N PRO A 233 -3.16 -5.38 -22.86
CA PRO A 233 -2.98 -3.95 -23.10
C PRO A 233 -4.34 -3.27 -23.31
N CYS A 234 -4.84 -2.54 -22.33
CA CYS A 234 -6.16 -1.91 -22.39
C CYS A 234 -6.08 -0.50 -22.99
N ALA A 235 -6.74 -0.30 -24.13
CA ALA A 235 -6.75 0.95 -24.88
C ALA A 235 -8.03 1.79 -24.70
N ASN A 236 -8.96 1.35 -23.84
CA ASN A 236 -10.22 2.06 -23.62
C ASN A 236 -9.96 3.42 -22.97
N LYS A 237 -10.31 4.50 -23.69
CA LYS A 237 -10.13 5.88 -23.22
C LYS A 237 -11.10 6.24 -22.10
N VAL A 238 -12.28 5.64 -22.11
CA VAL A 238 -13.29 5.77 -21.06
C VAL A 238 -13.25 4.51 -20.21
N VAL A 239 -12.97 4.65 -18.92
CA VAL A 239 -12.77 3.52 -18.00
C VAL A 239 -14.03 2.64 -17.91
N SER A 240 -15.21 3.25 -17.82
CA SER A 240 -16.50 2.53 -17.72
C SER A 240 -16.85 1.68 -18.95
N ASN A 241 -16.19 1.92 -20.10
CA ASN A 241 -16.39 1.14 -21.31
C ASN A 241 -15.56 -0.14 -21.36
N PHE A 242 -14.74 -0.45 -20.35
CA PHE A 242 -13.89 -1.65 -20.32
C PHE A 242 -14.61 -2.93 -20.78
N THR A 243 -15.76 -3.25 -20.19
CA THR A 243 -16.53 -4.44 -20.59
C THR A 243 -17.17 -4.28 -21.98
N ASN A 244 -17.66 -3.09 -22.31
CA ASN A 244 -18.35 -2.82 -23.58
C ASN A 244 -17.39 -2.85 -24.78
N GLU A 245 -16.11 -2.51 -24.56
CA GLU A 245 -15.04 -2.57 -25.56
C GLU A 245 -14.39 -3.96 -25.68
N GLY A 246 -14.94 -4.96 -24.99
CA GLY A 246 -14.57 -6.38 -25.18
C GLY A 246 -13.56 -6.92 -24.17
N TYR A 247 -12.99 -6.10 -23.29
CA TYR A 247 -12.05 -6.56 -22.28
C TYR A 247 -12.74 -7.42 -21.22
N ARG A 248 -12.13 -8.55 -20.84
CA ARG A 248 -12.64 -9.45 -19.81
C ARG A 248 -11.51 -9.84 -18.88
N LEU A 249 -11.75 -9.81 -17.57
CA LEU A 249 -10.86 -10.40 -16.57
C LEU A 249 -10.91 -11.92 -16.68
N HIS A 250 -9.78 -12.59 -16.43
CA HIS A 250 -9.64 -14.03 -16.60
C HIS A 250 -10.61 -14.82 -15.73
N CYS A 251 -10.88 -14.37 -14.50
CA CYS A 251 -11.88 -15.01 -13.64
C CYS A 251 -13.28 -15.05 -14.29
N ILE A 252 -13.66 -14.02 -15.05
CA ILE A 252 -14.96 -13.94 -15.74
C ILE A 252 -14.96 -14.83 -16.99
N GLU A 253 -13.84 -14.93 -17.71
CA GLU A 253 -13.68 -15.86 -18.84
C GLU A 253 -13.85 -17.31 -18.40
N GLU A 254 -13.36 -17.66 -17.20
CA GLU A 254 -13.54 -18.97 -16.56
C GLU A 254 -14.94 -19.16 -15.93
N GLY A 255 -15.86 -18.19 -16.09
CA GLY A 255 -17.21 -18.26 -15.57
C GLY A 255 -17.33 -18.07 -14.05
N ARG A 256 -16.33 -17.44 -13.40
CA ARG A 256 -16.29 -17.17 -11.96
C ARG A 256 -16.63 -15.72 -11.65
N SER A 257 -17.36 -15.50 -10.56
CA SER A 257 -17.73 -14.18 -10.04
C SER A 257 -17.27 -14.03 -8.58
N PRO A 258 -16.03 -13.55 -8.32
CA PRO A 258 -15.52 -13.36 -6.96
C PRO A 258 -16.46 -12.48 -6.10
N GLN A 259 -16.69 -12.89 -4.86
CA GLN A 259 -17.59 -12.19 -3.93
C GLN A 259 -16.90 -11.04 -3.20
N LEU A 260 -15.61 -11.17 -2.91
CA LEU A 260 -14.78 -10.14 -2.31
C LEU A 260 -13.77 -9.61 -3.32
N LEU A 261 -13.82 -8.31 -3.55
CA LEU A 261 -12.87 -7.60 -4.37
C LEU A 261 -12.06 -6.65 -3.47
N VAL A 262 -10.73 -6.70 -3.52
CA VAL A 262 -9.85 -5.84 -2.69
C VAL A 262 -9.05 -4.94 -3.62
N VAL A 263 -9.07 -3.62 -3.42
CA VAL A 263 -8.14 -2.71 -4.11
C VAL A 263 -6.95 -2.37 -3.22
N ILE A 264 -5.77 -2.35 -3.83
CA ILE A 264 -4.54 -1.84 -3.25
C ILE A 264 -4.05 -0.73 -4.20
N THR A 265 -4.18 0.53 -3.78
CA THR A 265 -3.69 1.67 -4.58
C THR A 265 -2.20 1.92 -4.34
N MET A 266 -1.46 2.11 -5.43
CA MET A 266 -0.01 2.27 -5.46
C MET A 266 0.38 3.48 -6.34
N TYR A 267 1.39 4.24 -5.93
CA TYR A 267 2.02 5.30 -6.72
C TYR A 267 3.52 5.04 -6.92
N ASN A 268 4.32 5.15 -5.86
CA ASN A 268 5.78 5.02 -5.91
C ASN A 268 6.40 4.35 -4.67
N GLU A 269 5.58 3.62 -3.91
CA GLU A 269 5.98 2.85 -2.73
C GLU A 269 7.01 1.78 -3.08
N ASP A 270 7.85 1.43 -2.11
CA ASP A 270 8.96 0.48 -2.30
C ASP A 270 8.51 -0.99 -2.20
N GLU A 271 9.44 -1.89 -2.52
CA GLU A 271 9.19 -3.33 -2.52
C GLU A 271 8.88 -3.88 -1.12
N VAL A 272 9.37 -3.23 -0.06
CA VAL A 272 9.18 -3.66 1.33
C VAL A 272 7.76 -3.33 1.78
N GLU A 273 7.28 -2.12 1.48
CA GLU A 273 5.90 -1.68 1.70
C GLU A 273 4.93 -2.57 0.91
N MET A 274 5.24 -2.85 -0.37
CA MET A 274 4.41 -3.68 -1.23
C MET A 274 4.35 -5.15 -0.75
N TYR A 275 5.50 -5.76 -0.48
CA TYR A 275 5.56 -7.12 0.08
C TYR A 275 4.81 -7.22 1.40
N SER A 276 5.00 -6.24 2.30
CA SER A 276 4.34 -6.23 3.60
C SER A 276 2.82 -6.16 3.47
N THR A 277 2.33 -5.34 2.55
CA THR A 277 0.90 -5.20 2.25
C THR A 277 0.32 -6.50 1.70
N LEU A 278 0.90 -7.05 0.62
CA LEU A 278 0.44 -8.32 0.03
C LEU A 278 0.48 -9.48 1.02
N LYS A 279 1.55 -9.59 1.83
CA LYS A 279 1.65 -10.57 2.90
C LYS A 279 0.48 -10.44 3.89
N LYS A 280 0.12 -9.23 4.32
CA LYS A 280 -1.00 -9.03 5.27
C LYS A 280 -2.35 -9.33 4.65
N VAL A 281 -2.53 -9.07 3.35
CA VAL A 281 -3.71 -9.50 2.60
C VAL A 281 -3.80 -11.03 2.53
N ALA A 282 -2.70 -11.72 2.21
CA ALA A 282 -2.64 -13.18 2.19
C ALA A 282 -2.95 -13.82 3.57
N ASN A 283 -2.48 -13.21 4.68
CA ASN A 283 -2.85 -13.63 6.03
C ASN A 283 -4.36 -13.49 6.30
N ASN A 284 -5.01 -12.43 5.79
CA ASN A 284 -6.45 -12.23 5.94
C ASN A 284 -7.25 -13.27 5.13
N ILE A 285 -6.80 -13.59 3.90
CA ILE A 285 -7.39 -14.65 3.07
C ILE A 285 -7.31 -16.00 3.79
N GLU A 286 -6.16 -16.33 4.36
CA GLU A 286 -5.97 -17.54 5.19
C GLU A 286 -6.93 -17.56 6.39
N HIS A 287 -7.11 -16.41 7.06
CA HIS A 287 -8.02 -16.32 8.20
C HIS A 287 -9.49 -16.51 7.79
N ILE A 288 -9.94 -15.88 6.71
CA ILE A 288 -11.30 -16.05 6.18
C ILE A 288 -11.56 -17.53 5.87
N LYS A 289 -10.62 -18.20 5.17
CA LYS A 289 -10.68 -19.64 4.91
C LYS A 289 -10.83 -20.44 6.20
N SER A 290 -10.02 -20.14 7.22
CA SER A 290 -10.06 -20.87 8.51
C SER A 290 -11.38 -20.73 9.27
N LYS A 291 -12.08 -19.59 9.10
CA LYS A 291 -13.32 -19.28 9.81
C LYS A 291 -14.58 -19.73 9.08
N LYS A 292 -14.46 -20.25 7.85
CA LYS A 292 -15.59 -20.72 7.03
C LYS A 292 -16.72 -19.68 6.98
N LEU A 293 -16.36 -18.44 6.68
CA LEU A 293 -17.36 -17.39 6.45
C LEU A 293 -18.27 -17.85 5.29
N PRO A 294 -19.60 -17.67 5.35
CA PRO A 294 -20.50 -18.07 4.27
C PRO A 294 -20.02 -17.50 2.92
N GLY A 295 -19.97 -18.34 1.89
CA GLY A 295 -19.41 -17.97 0.59
C GLY A 295 -17.88 -18.12 0.46
N TYR A 296 -17.16 -18.40 1.55
CA TYR A 296 -15.69 -18.60 1.55
C TYR A 296 -15.30 -19.93 2.20
N GLU A 297 -16.11 -20.96 1.95
CA GLU A 297 -15.93 -22.29 2.51
C GLU A 297 -15.07 -23.18 1.60
N GLY A 298 -14.39 -24.16 2.20
CA GLY A 298 -13.61 -25.16 1.46
C GLY A 298 -12.20 -24.71 1.05
N ASP A 299 -11.52 -25.56 0.30
CA ASP A 299 -10.13 -25.31 -0.10
C ASP A 299 -9.98 -24.28 -1.21
N ASP A 300 -11.03 -24.10 -2.00
CA ASP A 300 -11.15 -23.18 -3.12
C ASP A 300 -11.72 -21.80 -2.72
N SER A 301 -11.83 -21.51 -1.42
CA SER A 301 -12.37 -20.23 -0.91
C SER A 301 -11.66 -19.00 -1.49
N TRP A 302 -10.38 -19.14 -1.84
CA TRP A 302 -9.57 -18.10 -2.47
C TRP A 302 -10.07 -17.72 -3.87
N LYS A 303 -10.79 -18.61 -4.58
CA LYS A 303 -11.39 -18.31 -5.89
C LYS A 303 -12.47 -17.24 -5.81
N ASN A 304 -13.07 -17.06 -4.63
CA ASN A 304 -14.07 -16.04 -4.33
C ASN A 304 -13.47 -14.70 -3.89
N ILE A 305 -12.14 -14.58 -3.87
CA ILE A 305 -11.42 -13.36 -3.49
C ILE A 305 -10.51 -12.94 -4.64
N LEU A 306 -10.62 -11.69 -5.07
CA LEU A 306 -9.76 -11.08 -6.08
C LEU A 306 -9.08 -9.83 -5.50
N VAL A 307 -7.76 -9.74 -5.66
CA VAL A 307 -6.94 -8.60 -5.21
C VAL A 307 -6.48 -7.80 -6.42
N CYS A 308 -6.91 -6.55 -6.51
CA CYS A 308 -6.53 -5.62 -7.57
C CYS A 308 -5.49 -4.63 -7.05
N VAL A 309 -4.28 -4.71 -7.54
CA VAL A 309 -3.24 -3.70 -7.30
C VAL A 309 -3.30 -2.71 -8.46
N VAL A 310 -3.59 -1.43 -8.18
CA VAL A 310 -3.70 -0.39 -9.21
C VAL A 310 -2.58 0.63 -9.03
N SER A 311 -1.65 0.65 -9.99
CA SER A 311 -0.49 1.54 -10.00
C SER A 311 -0.74 2.79 -10.83
N ASP A 312 -0.47 3.96 -10.25
CA ASP A 312 -0.74 5.26 -10.85
C ASP A 312 0.42 5.81 -11.67
N GLY A 313 0.55 5.29 -12.89
CA GLY A 313 1.50 5.75 -13.90
C GLY A 313 2.74 4.86 -14.01
N ARG A 314 3.01 4.37 -15.22
CA ARG A 314 4.10 3.44 -15.52
C ARG A 314 5.47 4.00 -15.18
N THR A 315 5.72 5.27 -15.51
CA THR A 315 7.00 5.94 -15.27
C THR A 315 7.21 6.39 -13.83
N LYS A 316 6.14 6.41 -13.02
CA LYS A 316 6.18 6.81 -11.60
C LYS A 316 6.38 5.62 -10.66
N ALA A 317 5.98 4.43 -11.10
CA ALA A 317 6.15 3.20 -10.35
C ALA A 317 7.61 2.94 -9.97
N ASN A 318 7.82 2.49 -8.74
CA ASN A 318 9.14 2.16 -8.23
C ASN A 318 9.69 0.90 -8.93
N LYS A 319 10.94 0.98 -9.42
CA LYS A 319 11.60 -0.13 -10.12
C LYS A 319 11.81 -1.37 -9.24
N GLY A 320 12.13 -1.19 -7.95
CA GLY A 320 12.26 -2.27 -6.99
C GLY A 320 10.94 -3.00 -6.79
N THR A 321 9.84 -2.25 -6.69
CA THR A 321 8.49 -2.81 -6.61
C THR A 321 8.09 -3.58 -7.86
N LEU A 322 8.36 -3.04 -9.06
CA LEU A 322 8.11 -3.76 -10.31
C LEU A 322 8.96 -5.05 -10.41
N ALA A 323 10.21 -5.02 -9.96
CA ALA A 323 11.05 -6.21 -9.90
C ALA A 323 10.48 -7.27 -8.93
N PHE A 324 10.00 -6.85 -7.76
CA PHE A 324 9.31 -7.75 -6.84
C PHE A 324 8.01 -8.32 -7.43
N LEU A 325 7.22 -7.51 -8.12
CA LEU A 325 5.99 -7.95 -8.79
C LEU A 325 6.28 -8.96 -9.92
N ARG A 326 7.40 -8.78 -10.63
CA ARG A 326 7.91 -9.76 -11.59
C ARG A 326 8.30 -11.05 -10.91
N ASP A 327 9.01 -10.97 -9.79
CA ASP A 327 9.45 -12.15 -9.01
C ASP A 327 8.26 -12.96 -8.48
N VAL A 328 7.13 -12.34 -8.12
CA VAL A 328 5.92 -13.07 -7.72
C VAL A 328 4.99 -13.46 -8.88
N GLY A 329 5.33 -13.04 -10.11
CA GLY A 329 4.69 -13.46 -11.35
C GLY A 329 3.48 -12.64 -11.80
N VAL A 330 3.27 -11.45 -11.24
CA VAL A 330 2.15 -10.55 -11.60
C VAL A 330 2.59 -9.39 -12.51
N PHE A 331 3.81 -9.44 -13.03
CA PHE A 331 4.35 -8.44 -13.95
C PHE A 331 5.39 -9.07 -14.87
N ASP A 332 5.36 -8.74 -16.16
CA ASP A 332 6.38 -9.12 -17.13
C ASP A 332 6.65 -7.93 -18.06
N GLU A 333 7.86 -7.40 -17.99
CA GLU A 333 8.27 -6.20 -18.72
C GLU A 333 8.37 -6.46 -20.23
N ASP A 334 8.84 -7.64 -20.64
CA ASP A 334 8.97 -8.01 -22.06
C ASP A 334 7.59 -8.17 -22.70
N ALA A 335 6.66 -8.85 -22.03
CA ALA A 335 5.28 -8.99 -22.47
C ALA A 335 4.62 -7.63 -22.63
N MET A 336 4.82 -6.74 -21.66
CA MET A 336 4.33 -5.36 -21.74
C MET A 336 4.88 -4.64 -22.97
N ASN A 337 6.21 -4.57 -23.08
CA ASN A 337 6.92 -3.78 -24.09
C ASN A 337 6.70 -4.28 -25.51
N ILE A 338 6.63 -5.60 -25.73
CA ILE A 338 6.42 -6.18 -27.06
C ILE A 338 4.95 -6.07 -27.47
N MET A 339 4.03 -6.41 -26.56
CA MET A 339 2.62 -6.53 -26.92
C MET A 339 1.91 -5.16 -26.98
N MET A 340 2.40 -4.14 -26.26
CA MET A 340 1.86 -2.77 -26.34
C MET A 340 2.12 -2.08 -27.68
N VAL A 341 3.09 -2.55 -28.48
CA VAL A 341 3.50 -1.86 -29.71
C VAL A 341 2.31 -1.72 -30.66
N GLY A 342 2.07 -0.49 -31.11
CA GLY A 342 0.92 -0.20 -31.96
C GLY A 342 -0.41 -0.32 -31.24
N VAL A 343 -0.49 -0.15 -29.91
CA VAL A 343 -1.75 -0.01 -29.17
C VAL A 343 -1.68 1.29 -28.35
N ASP A 344 -2.75 2.08 -28.35
CA ASP A 344 -2.85 3.33 -27.56
C ASP A 344 -3.24 3.00 -26.10
N VAL A 345 -2.32 2.32 -25.40
CA VAL A 345 -2.58 1.73 -24.08
C VAL A 345 -2.84 2.81 -23.03
N GLN A 346 -3.95 2.68 -22.32
CA GLN A 346 -4.32 3.49 -21.17
C GLN A 346 -3.98 2.77 -19.85
N CYS A 347 -4.10 1.44 -19.83
CA CYS A 347 -3.76 0.61 -18.67
C CYS A 347 -3.26 -0.78 -19.10
N HIS A 348 -2.19 -1.24 -18.46
CA HIS A 348 -1.62 -2.56 -18.61
C HIS A 348 -2.17 -3.47 -17.52
N VAL A 349 -2.93 -4.50 -17.88
CA VAL A 349 -3.56 -5.42 -16.93
C VAL A 349 -2.86 -6.76 -16.95
N PHE A 350 -2.28 -7.15 -15.82
CA PHE A 350 -1.65 -8.45 -15.59
C PHE A 350 -2.48 -9.24 -14.59
N GLU A 351 -2.72 -10.53 -14.85
CA GLU A 351 -3.53 -11.41 -14.01
C GLU A 351 -2.74 -12.69 -13.71
N PHE A 352 -2.55 -13.02 -12.44
CA PHE A 352 -1.88 -14.25 -12.03
C PHE A 352 -2.32 -14.71 -10.63
N CYS A 353 -2.31 -16.01 -10.38
CA CYS A 353 -2.56 -16.56 -9.05
C CYS A 353 -1.24 -16.70 -8.28
N VAL A 354 -1.00 -15.75 -7.37
CA VAL A 354 0.22 -15.69 -6.57
C VAL A 354 0.14 -16.67 -5.42
N GLN A 355 1.22 -17.44 -5.23
CA GLN A 355 1.41 -18.29 -4.06
C GLN A 355 2.64 -17.83 -3.28
N LEU A 356 2.48 -16.87 -2.37
CA LEU A 356 3.59 -16.25 -1.63
C LEU A 356 4.12 -17.19 -0.52
N LYS A 357 5.43 -17.22 -0.31
CA LYS A 357 6.04 -17.89 0.86
C LYS A 357 5.81 -17.08 2.16
N LYS A 358 5.75 -17.78 3.30
CA LYS A 358 5.56 -17.15 4.61
C LYS A 358 6.89 -16.66 5.19
N GLY A 359 7.01 -15.38 5.50
CA GLY A 359 8.18 -14.83 6.20
C GLY A 359 7.85 -13.54 6.95
N LYS A 360 8.70 -13.10 7.90
CA LYS A 360 8.50 -11.80 8.57
C LYS A 360 8.86 -10.67 7.62
N ASP A 361 9.95 -10.81 6.88
CA ASP A 361 10.41 -9.92 5.82
C ASP A 361 10.62 -10.74 4.52
N ILE A 362 11.22 -10.11 3.52
CA ILE A 362 11.52 -10.73 2.22
C ILE A 362 12.56 -11.84 2.39
N ALA A 363 13.60 -11.62 3.20
CA ALA A 363 14.68 -12.59 3.42
C ALA A 363 14.16 -13.88 4.08
N ASP A 364 13.35 -13.74 5.14
CA ASP A 364 12.69 -14.86 5.81
C ASP A 364 11.75 -15.62 4.86
N SER A 365 11.08 -14.89 3.94
CA SER A 365 10.17 -15.49 2.96
C SER A 365 10.91 -16.42 2.02
N ILE A 366 12.07 -15.99 1.54
CA ILE A 366 12.92 -16.75 0.61
C ILE A 366 13.34 -18.08 1.23
N ALA A 367 13.70 -18.06 2.52
CA ALA A 367 14.13 -19.25 3.26
C ALA A 367 12.97 -20.20 3.64
N SER A 368 11.73 -19.73 3.58
CA SER A 368 10.57 -20.47 4.07
C SER A 368 10.08 -21.53 3.11
N LYS A 369 9.65 -22.67 3.67
CA LYS A 369 8.96 -23.76 2.95
C LYS A 369 7.45 -23.64 3.04
N HIS A 370 6.93 -22.80 3.93
CA HIS A 370 5.49 -22.66 4.14
C HIS A 370 4.92 -21.63 3.17
N LEU A 371 3.77 -21.95 2.58
CA LEU A 371 3.10 -21.11 1.60
C LEU A 371 1.82 -20.52 2.19
N TYR A 372 1.50 -19.31 1.76
CA TYR A 372 0.15 -18.77 1.91
C TYR A 372 -0.82 -19.47 0.94
N PRO A 373 -2.14 -19.40 1.21
CA PRO A 373 -3.14 -19.82 0.23
C PRO A 373 -2.95 -19.09 -1.11
N PRO A 374 -3.30 -19.71 -2.24
CA PRO A 374 -3.30 -19.04 -3.53
C PRO A 374 -4.10 -17.73 -3.46
N THR A 375 -3.58 -16.67 -4.07
CA THR A 375 -4.19 -15.33 -4.06
C THR A 375 -4.28 -14.84 -5.50
N GLN A 376 -5.50 -14.66 -6.00
CA GLN A 376 -5.68 -14.10 -7.35
C GLN A 376 -5.36 -12.62 -7.32
N VAL A 377 -4.40 -12.21 -8.14
CA VAL A 377 -3.96 -10.83 -8.24
C VAL A 377 -4.18 -10.32 -9.65
N VAL A 378 -4.82 -9.16 -9.75
CA VAL A 378 -4.84 -8.32 -10.95
C VAL A 378 -3.92 -7.14 -10.68
N PHE A 379 -2.83 -7.01 -11.40
CA PHE A 379 -1.99 -5.83 -11.38
C PHE A 379 -2.33 -4.93 -12.57
N ALA A 380 -2.92 -3.77 -12.30
CA ALA A 380 -3.32 -2.77 -13.27
C ALA A 380 -2.33 -1.59 -13.21
N LEU A 381 -1.43 -1.50 -14.19
CA LEU A 381 -0.44 -0.44 -14.31
C LEU A 381 -0.92 0.60 -15.32
N LYS A 382 -1.36 1.77 -14.84
CA LYS A 382 -1.81 2.86 -15.72
C LYS A 382 -0.64 3.41 -16.53
N GLU A 383 -0.86 3.74 -17.80
CA GLU A 383 0.20 4.31 -18.64
C GLU A 383 0.58 5.71 -18.16
N HIS A 384 -0.44 6.51 -17.81
CA HIS A 384 -0.28 7.88 -17.32
C HIS A 384 -0.69 8.02 -15.85
N ASN A 385 -0.05 8.95 -15.14
CA ASN A 385 -0.48 9.36 -13.81
C ASN A 385 -1.74 10.23 -13.94
N ALA A 386 -2.80 9.84 -13.23
CA ALA A 386 -4.07 10.56 -13.18
C ALA A 386 -4.66 10.66 -11.75
N GLY A 387 -3.85 10.38 -10.73
CA GLY A 387 -4.24 10.43 -9.33
C GLY A 387 -4.95 9.17 -8.82
N LYS A 388 -4.99 9.05 -7.48
CA LYS A 388 -5.63 7.96 -6.75
C LYS A 388 -7.10 7.78 -7.10
N LEU A 389 -7.83 8.88 -7.28
CA LEU A 389 -9.27 8.83 -7.59
C LEU A 389 -9.53 8.15 -8.95
N ASN A 390 -8.69 8.39 -9.95
CA ASN A 390 -8.78 7.67 -11.24
C ASN A 390 -8.35 6.19 -11.10
N SER A 391 -7.42 5.86 -10.20
CA SER A 391 -7.13 4.45 -9.88
C SER A 391 -8.34 3.73 -9.29
N HIS A 392 -9.12 4.40 -8.43
CA HIS A 392 -10.40 3.91 -7.94
C HIS A 392 -11.45 3.80 -9.07
N GLU A 393 -11.40 4.66 -10.09
CA GLU A 393 -12.29 4.57 -11.25
C GLU A 393 -12.08 3.26 -12.02
N TRP A 394 -10.83 2.88 -12.30
CA TRP A 394 -10.50 1.57 -12.89
C TRP A 394 -11.02 0.43 -12.04
N TYR A 395 -10.83 0.52 -10.73
CA TYR A 395 -11.31 -0.48 -9.82
C TYR A 395 -12.84 -0.62 -9.79
N PHE A 396 -13.58 0.48 -9.60
CA PHE A 396 -15.03 0.44 -9.38
C PHE A 396 -15.85 0.40 -10.68
N ASN A 397 -15.47 1.19 -11.68
CA ASN A 397 -16.26 1.38 -12.91
C ASN A 397 -15.83 0.43 -14.04
N ALA A 398 -14.63 -0.16 -13.98
CA ALA A 398 -14.24 -1.23 -14.90
C ALA A 398 -14.32 -2.62 -14.25
N PHE A 399 -13.48 -2.90 -13.25
CA PHE A 399 -13.33 -4.27 -12.71
C PHE A 399 -14.53 -4.70 -11.85
N ALA A 400 -14.93 -3.90 -10.86
CA ALA A 400 -16.06 -4.22 -10.01
C ALA A 400 -17.39 -4.22 -10.77
N GLU A 401 -17.55 -3.32 -11.76
CA GLU A 401 -18.75 -3.31 -12.61
C GLU A 401 -18.83 -4.58 -13.47
N GLN A 402 -17.71 -5.17 -13.87
CA GLN A 402 -17.69 -6.45 -14.57
C GLN A 402 -17.96 -7.65 -13.64
N ILE A 403 -17.35 -7.66 -12.46
CA ILE A 403 -17.44 -8.80 -11.51
C ILE A 403 -18.77 -8.82 -10.75
N GLN A 404 -19.32 -7.64 -10.46
CA GLN A 404 -20.44 -7.45 -9.51
C GLN A 404 -20.18 -8.12 -8.15
N PRO A 405 -19.10 -7.77 -7.43
CA PRO A 405 -18.78 -8.39 -6.14
C PRO A 405 -19.83 -8.04 -5.08
N GLU A 406 -19.90 -8.83 -4.02
CA GLU A 406 -20.74 -8.50 -2.87
C GLU A 406 -20.09 -7.41 -2.01
N TYR A 407 -18.78 -7.55 -1.80
CA TYR A 407 -17.97 -6.68 -0.95
C TYR A 407 -16.76 -6.12 -1.69
N THR A 408 -16.46 -4.85 -1.42
CA THR A 408 -15.24 -4.17 -1.87
C THR A 408 -14.45 -3.69 -0.68
N VAL A 409 -13.13 -3.92 -0.65
CA VAL A 409 -12.23 -3.43 0.41
C VAL A 409 -11.19 -2.50 -0.21
N LEU A 410 -10.96 -1.35 0.42
CA LEU A 410 -9.97 -0.35 -0.01
C LEU A 410 -8.76 -0.40 0.91
N LEU A 411 -7.58 -0.44 0.31
CA LEU A 411 -6.29 -0.48 1.00
C LEU A 411 -5.27 0.38 0.23
N ASP A 412 -4.35 1.02 0.96
CA ASP A 412 -3.17 1.66 0.37
C ASP A 412 -1.93 0.76 0.54
N VAL A 413 -0.98 0.82 -0.39
CA VAL A 413 0.35 0.23 -0.16
C VAL A 413 0.98 0.88 1.08
N GLY A 414 1.59 0.05 1.93
CA GLY A 414 2.12 0.43 3.24
C GLY A 414 1.10 0.25 4.38
N THR A 415 -0.19 0.09 4.07
CA THR A 415 -1.20 -0.23 5.10
C THR A 415 -1.23 -1.73 5.40
N MET A 416 -0.98 -2.07 6.66
CA MET A 416 -0.84 -3.43 7.16
C MET A 416 -2.04 -3.85 8.02
N PRO A 417 -3.08 -4.48 7.45
CA PRO A 417 -4.20 -5.00 8.22
C PRO A 417 -3.74 -6.15 9.12
N THR A 418 -4.32 -6.22 10.33
CA THR A 418 -4.16 -7.39 11.21
C THR A 418 -4.81 -8.62 10.59
N ALA A 419 -4.38 -9.83 10.99
CA ALA A 419 -4.77 -11.08 10.30
C ALA A 419 -6.28 -11.37 10.28
N ARG A 420 -7.05 -10.77 11.20
CA ARG A 420 -8.50 -10.94 11.30
C ARG A 420 -9.30 -9.77 10.74
N ALA A 421 -8.64 -8.75 10.21
CA ALA A 421 -9.27 -7.45 9.97
C ALA A 421 -10.34 -7.52 8.86
N PHE A 422 -10.06 -8.17 7.73
CA PHE A 422 -11.04 -8.33 6.64
C PHE A 422 -12.25 -9.14 7.11
N TYR A 423 -11.99 -10.26 7.81
CA TYR A 423 -13.06 -11.09 8.37
C TYR A 423 -14.00 -10.28 9.27
N LEU A 424 -13.46 -9.44 10.15
CA LEU A 424 -14.27 -8.63 11.07
C LEU A 424 -15.10 -7.56 10.35
N LEU A 425 -14.55 -6.90 9.32
CA LEU A 425 -15.29 -5.92 8.52
C LEU A 425 -16.46 -6.59 7.78
N LEU A 426 -16.20 -7.73 7.13
CA LEU A 426 -17.23 -8.48 6.42
C LEU A 426 -18.27 -9.05 7.40
N ALA A 427 -17.84 -9.63 8.51
CA ALA A 427 -18.74 -10.18 9.53
C ALA A 427 -19.71 -9.14 10.10
N ALA A 428 -19.29 -7.88 10.23
CA ALA A 428 -20.20 -6.80 10.65
C ALA A 428 -21.31 -6.54 9.61
N MET A 429 -20.99 -6.58 8.31
CA MET A 429 -21.98 -6.41 7.22
C MET A 429 -22.85 -7.65 6.99
N GLU A 430 -22.37 -8.84 7.36
CA GLU A 430 -23.17 -10.07 7.38
C GLU A 430 -24.13 -10.10 8.56
N LEU A 431 -23.71 -9.61 9.74
CA LEU A 431 -24.53 -9.58 10.94
C LEU A 431 -25.70 -8.59 10.81
N ASP A 432 -25.47 -7.43 10.18
CA ASP A 432 -26.49 -6.44 9.90
C ASP A 432 -26.56 -6.11 8.40
N PRO A 433 -27.57 -6.65 7.67
CA PRO A 433 -27.77 -6.38 6.25
C PRO A 433 -28.03 -4.91 5.90
N GLN A 434 -28.34 -4.05 6.88
CA GLN A 434 -28.50 -2.61 6.70
C GLN A 434 -27.15 -1.88 6.58
N VAL A 435 -26.06 -2.47 7.05
CA VAL A 435 -24.72 -1.87 7.01
C VAL A 435 -24.18 -1.94 5.58
N GLY A 436 -24.07 -0.75 4.95
CA GLY A 436 -23.55 -0.58 3.61
C GLY A 436 -22.05 -0.35 3.54
N GLY A 437 -21.43 0.07 4.66
CA GLY A 437 -20.00 0.32 4.74
C GLY A 437 -19.45 0.17 6.16
N THR A 438 -18.21 -0.27 6.27
CA THR A 438 -17.50 -0.46 7.52
C THR A 438 -16.08 0.08 7.43
N CYS A 439 -15.53 0.55 8.55
CA CYS A 439 -14.11 0.86 8.65
C CYS A 439 -13.53 0.33 9.96
N GLY A 440 -12.22 0.13 9.94
CA GLY A 440 -11.44 -0.31 11.09
C GLY A 440 -10.65 0.82 11.76
N GLU A 441 -9.94 0.46 12.83
CA GLU A 441 -8.97 1.35 13.47
C GLU A 441 -7.72 1.49 12.59
N ILE A 442 -7.45 2.72 12.15
CA ILE A 442 -6.14 3.09 11.60
C ILE A 442 -5.22 3.40 12.79
N ALA A 443 -4.14 2.64 12.91
CA ALA A 443 -3.13 2.81 13.94
C ALA A 443 -1.77 3.17 13.31
N VAL A 444 -0.93 3.87 14.06
CA VAL A 444 0.44 4.16 13.66
C VAL A 444 1.28 2.89 13.74
N ASP A 445 2.11 2.60 12.75
CA ASP A 445 3.07 1.50 12.88
C ASP A 445 4.15 1.85 13.91
N ARG A 446 4.44 0.89 14.80
CA ARG A 446 5.47 1.01 15.87
C ARG A 446 5.50 2.38 16.58
N PRO A 447 4.44 2.80 17.32
CA PRO A 447 4.43 4.12 17.93
C PRO A 447 5.52 4.29 18.99
N ILE A 448 5.73 3.29 19.85
CA ILE A 448 6.55 3.39 21.08
C ILE A 448 8.01 3.80 20.82
N PRO A 449 8.77 3.18 19.88
CA PRO A 449 10.16 3.59 19.59
C PRO A 449 10.28 5.01 19.02
N HIS A 450 9.19 5.58 18.51
CA HIS A 450 9.17 6.85 17.81
C HIS A 450 8.43 7.97 18.56
N LEU A 451 7.91 7.72 19.77
CA LEU A 451 7.16 8.72 20.56
C LEU A 451 7.99 9.93 21.00
N CYS A 452 9.33 9.83 21.03
CA CYS A 452 10.20 10.99 21.26
C CYS A 452 10.08 12.03 20.13
N ASN A 453 9.61 11.63 18.95
CA ASN A 453 9.24 12.56 17.90
C ASN A 453 7.81 13.07 18.14
N TRP A 454 7.71 14.34 18.52
CA TRP A 454 6.43 14.98 18.82
C TRP A 454 5.43 14.98 17.65
N VAL A 455 5.91 14.96 16.40
CA VAL A 455 5.06 14.87 15.20
C VAL A 455 4.33 13.52 15.17
N ILE A 456 5.09 12.44 15.39
CA ILE A 456 4.58 11.07 15.40
C ILE A 456 3.65 10.87 16.61
N ALA A 457 4.03 11.38 17.78
CA ALA A 457 3.22 11.31 18.99
C ALA A 457 1.87 12.05 18.83
N ALA A 458 1.89 13.25 18.24
CA ALA A 458 0.67 14.02 17.95
C ALA A 458 -0.25 13.25 17.00
N GLN A 459 0.28 12.71 15.90
CA GLN A 459 -0.52 11.92 14.95
C GLN A 459 -1.13 10.68 15.60
N HIS A 460 -0.35 9.97 16.42
CA HIS A 460 -0.82 8.78 17.14
C HIS A 460 -1.97 9.13 18.10
N PHE A 461 -1.82 10.21 18.88
CA PHE A 461 -2.88 10.69 19.76
C PHE A 461 -4.15 11.02 18.97
N GLU A 462 -4.02 11.77 17.88
CA GLU A 462 -5.16 12.17 17.06
C GLU A 462 -5.90 10.98 16.44
N TYR A 463 -5.18 10.02 15.87
CA TYR A 463 -5.80 8.79 15.35
C TYR A 463 -6.54 8.03 16.45
N LYS A 464 -5.94 7.94 17.64
CA LYS A 464 -6.56 7.20 18.75
C LYS A 464 -7.82 7.89 19.25
N ILE A 465 -7.78 9.21 19.44
CA ILE A 465 -8.95 9.99 19.86
C ILE A 465 -10.04 9.96 18.80
N SER A 466 -9.72 10.18 17.52
CA SER A 466 -10.74 10.22 16.47
C SER A 466 -11.41 8.86 16.26
N ASN A 467 -10.66 7.76 16.35
CA ASN A 467 -11.24 6.42 16.26
C ASN A 467 -12.09 6.06 17.50
N ILE A 468 -11.61 6.33 18.71
CA ILE A 468 -12.30 5.94 19.96
C ILE A 468 -13.49 6.85 20.26
N MET A 469 -13.39 8.15 20.02
CA MET A 469 -14.43 9.11 20.35
C MET A 469 -15.34 9.35 19.16
N ASP A 470 -14.80 9.92 18.08
CA ASP A 470 -15.63 10.39 16.96
C ASP A 470 -16.29 9.22 16.22
N LYS A 471 -15.49 8.30 15.68
CA LYS A 471 -16.03 7.18 14.88
C LYS A 471 -16.93 6.26 15.69
N SER A 472 -16.63 6.07 16.97
CA SER A 472 -17.48 5.25 17.84
C SER A 472 -18.83 5.93 18.09
N LEU A 473 -18.84 7.25 18.36
CA LEU A 473 -20.09 8.01 18.50
C LEU A 473 -20.90 8.02 17.20
N GLU A 474 -20.24 8.32 16.08
CA GLU A 474 -20.83 8.33 14.75
C GLU A 474 -21.43 6.95 14.38
N SER A 475 -20.73 5.87 14.72
CA SER A 475 -21.19 4.50 14.48
C SER A 475 -22.45 4.14 15.27
N VAL A 476 -22.67 4.71 16.47
CA VAL A 476 -23.91 4.48 17.24
C VAL A 476 -25.11 5.02 16.48
N PHE A 477 -24.98 6.19 15.87
CA PHE A 477 -26.04 6.81 15.08
C PHE A 477 -26.20 6.18 13.69
N GLY A 478 -25.19 5.46 13.22
CA GLY A 478 -25.19 4.74 11.93
C GLY A 478 -24.79 5.62 10.75
N PHE A 479 -24.27 6.82 11.00
CA PHE A 479 -23.65 7.68 10.00
C PHE A 479 -22.23 7.99 10.41
N ILE A 480 -21.25 7.44 9.69
CA ILE A 480 -19.84 7.77 9.87
C ILE A 480 -19.47 8.81 8.83
N SER A 481 -18.90 9.93 9.26
CA SER A 481 -18.63 11.08 8.38
C SER A 481 -17.49 10.82 7.40
N VAL A 482 -16.66 9.82 7.68
CA VAL A 482 -15.59 9.36 6.79
C VAL A 482 -15.24 7.88 7.05
N LEU A 483 -15.36 7.06 6.02
CA LEU A 483 -14.72 5.75 5.95
C LEU A 483 -13.43 5.94 5.14
N PRO A 484 -12.24 5.83 5.77
CA PRO A 484 -10.99 6.17 5.10
C PRO A 484 -10.72 5.30 3.87
N GLY A 485 -10.32 5.91 2.75
CA GLY A 485 -9.87 5.20 1.56
C GLY A 485 -8.60 4.36 1.73
N ALA A 486 -7.95 4.42 2.90
CA ALA A 486 -6.78 3.60 3.25
C ALA A 486 -7.13 2.26 3.92
N PHE A 487 -8.29 2.16 4.59
CA PHE A 487 -8.77 0.91 5.19
C PHE A 487 -10.28 0.98 5.48
N SER A 488 -11.08 0.56 4.51
CA SER A 488 -12.53 0.48 4.63
C SER A 488 -13.09 -0.62 3.75
N ALA A 489 -14.31 -1.06 4.04
CA ALA A 489 -15.04 -2.03 3.24
C ALA A 489 -16.46 -1.52 2.96
N TYR A 490 -16.99 -1.85 1.80
CA TYR A 490 -18.35 -1.49 1.39
C TYR A 490 -19.06 -2.69 0.81
N ARG A 491 -20.37 -2.73 0.99
CA ARG A 491 -21.25 -3.52 0.14
C ARG A 491 -21.28 -2.86 -1.22
N TYR A 492 -20.85 -3.56 -2.27
CA TYR A 492 -20.79 -2.94 -3.60
C TYR A 492 -22.17 -2.45 -4.04
N LYS A 493 -23.21 -3.25 -3.78
CA LYS A 493 -24.61 -2.85 -4.04
C LYS A 493 -25.02 -1.56 -3.34
N ALA A 494 -24.41 -1.18 -2.22
CA ALA A 494 -24.74 0.03 -1.45
C ALA A 494 -24.12 1.30 -2.05
N ILE A 495 -22.96 1.19 -2.69
CA ILE A 495 -22.24 2.31 -3.33
C ILE A 495 -22.48 2.41 -4.85
N ARG A 496 -22.80 1.30 -5.53
CA ARG A 496 -23.06 1.27 -6.98
C ARG A 496 -24.17 2.23 -7.39
N GLY A 497 -23.92 3.01 -8.44
CA GLY A 497 -24.85 4.01 -8.99
C GLY A 497 -24.57 5.42 -8.46
N PRO A 498 -25.59 6.18 -7.99
CA PRO A 498 -25.44 7.58 -7.59
C PRO A 498 -24.30 7.88 -6.58
N PRO A 499 -24.04 7.04 -5.55
CA PRO A 499 -22.94 7.31 -4.63
C PRO A 499 -21.57 7.30 -5.30
N LEU A 500 -21.26 6.31 -6.14
CA LEU A 500 -20.02 6.30 -6.93
C LEU A 500 -19.96 7.42 -7.98
N GLN A 501 -21.08 7.80 -8.59
CA GLN A 501 -21.10 8.95 -9.51
C GLN A 501 -20.72 10.26 -8.80
N ALA A 502 -21.20 10.46 -7.58
CA ALA A 502 -20.80 11.59 -6.76
C ALA A 502 -19.32 11.49 -6.34
N TYR A 503 -18.84 10.30 -5.97
CA TYR A 503 -17.44 10.06 -5.62
C TYR A 503 -16.46 10.46 -6.74
N PHE A 504 -16.79 10.13 -7.99
CA PHE A 504 -15.96 10.44 -9.16
C PHE A 504 -16.25 11.80 -9.81
N LYS A 505 -17.09 12.64 -9.22
CA LYS A 505 -17.55 13.87 -9.88
C LYS A 505 -16.40 14.79 -10.31
N SER A 506 -15.35 14.91 -9.49
CA SER A 506 -14.17 15.72 -9.79
C SER A 506 -13.34 15.22 -10.99
N LEU A 507 -13.47 13.95 -11.39
CA LEU A 507 -12.87 13.43 -12.63
C LEU A 507 -13.70 13.79 -13.86
N THR A 508 -15.03 13.85 -13.70
CA THR A 508 -15.97 14.06 -14.81
C THR A 508 -16.26 15.55 -15.09
N THR A 509 -16.08 16.42 -14.10
CA THR A 509 -16.39 17.85 -14.20
C THR A 509 -15.08 18.65 -14.12
N PRO A 510 -14.78 19.51 -15.10
CA PRO A 510 -13.58 20.35 -15.06
C PRO A 510 -13.52 21.24 -13.81
N MET A 511 -12.32 21.41 -13.25
CA MET A 511 -12.14 22.18 -12.00
C MET A 511 -12.54 23.66 -12.12
N HIS A 512 -12.54 24.24 -13.33
CA HIS A 512 -13.01 25.62 -13.54
C HIS A 512 -14.54 25.76 -13.43
N GLU A 513 -15.29 24.68 -13.63
CA GLU A 513 -16.74 24.62 -13.43
C GLU A 513 -17.09 24.32 -11.96
N LEU A 514 -16.26 23.53 -11.30
CA LEU A 514 -16.31 23.27 -9.86
C LEU A 514 -15.81 24.51 -9.12
N GLY A 515 -16.66 25.52 -8.94
CA GLY A 515 -16.33 26.73 -8.17
C GLY A 515 -15.64 26.43 -6.82
N ALA A 516 -14.95 27.41 -6.24
CA ALA A 516 -14.00 27.20 -5.13
C ALA A 516 -14.49 26.34 -3.95
N PHE A 517 -15.79 26.41 -3.62
CA PHE A 517 -16.40 25.55 -2.60
C PHE A 517 -16.36 24.06 -3.00
N GLN A 518 -16.84 23.72 -4.20
CA GLN A 518 -16.92 22.34 -4.67
C GLN A 518 -15.54 21.76 -4.95
N GLY A 519 -14.62 22.54 -5.52
CA GLY A 519 -13.23 22.12 -5.71
C GLY A 519 -12.56 21.68 -4.40
N ASN A 520 -12.70 22.47 -3.33
CA ASN A 520 -12.16 22.07 -2.02
C ASN A 520 -12.95 20.92 -1.38
N MET A 521 -14.27 20.85 -1.57
CA MET A 521 -15.10 19.76 -1.05
C MET A 521 -14.65 18.39 -1.59
N TYR A 522 -14.32 18.30 -2.87
CA TYR A 522 -13.87 17.06 -3.51
C TYR A 522 -12.40 16.68 -3.21
N LEU A 523 -11.70 17.44 -2.37
CA LEU A 523 -10.46 16.97 -1.73
C LEU A 523 -10.71 15.93 -0.62
N ALA A 524 -11.98 15.76 -0.23
CA ALA A 524 -12.43 14.78 0.75
C ALA A 524 -13.60 13.95 0.20
N GLU A 525 -13.40 13.40 -1.00
CA GLU A 525 -14.36 12.58 -1.74
C GLU A 525 -14.93 11.41 -0.93
N ASP A 526 -14.12 10.80 -0.04
CA ASP A 526 -14.55 9.71 0.86
C ASP A 526 -15.72 10.15 1.76
N ARG A 527 -15.73 11.42 2.20
CA ARG A 527 -16.82 11.98 3.02
C ARG A 527 -18.10 12.15 2.22
N ILE A 528 -17.96 12.54 0.95
CA ILE A 528 -19.09 12.68 0.02
C ILE A 528 -19.70 11.31 -0.25
N LEU A 529 -18.88 10.27 -0.46
CA LEU A 529 -19.36 8.90 -0.62
C LEU A 529 -20.16 8.41 0.61
N CYS A 530 -19.67 8.70 1.81
CA CYS A 530 -20.37 8.33 3.06
C CYS A 530 -21.74 9.01 3.17
N PHE A 531 -21.81 10.31 2.84
CA PHE A 531 -23.07 11.05 2.83
C PHE A 531 -24.05 10.52 1.77
N GLU A 532 -23.59 10.30 0.53
CA GLU A 532 -24.44 9.81 -0.56
C GLU A 532 -24.91 8.37 -0.35
N LEU A 533 -24.13 7.54 0.37
CA LEU A 533 -24.55 6.23 0.83
C LEU A 533 -25.70 6.34 1.85
N LEU A 534 -25.58 7.23 2.85
CA LEU A 534 -26.62 7.43 3.86
C LEU A 534 -27.90 8.03 3.27
N ALA A 535 -27.76 9.04 2.41
CA ALA A 535 -28.86 9.78 1.78
C ALA A 535 -29.46 9.07 0.57
N ARG A 536 -29.01 7.85 0.25
CA ARG A 536 -29.40 7.14 -0.95
C ARG A 536 -30.93 6.98 -1.05
N LYS A 537 -31.46 7.45 -2.18
CA LYS A 537 -32.91 7.46 -2.45
C LYS A 537 -33.54 6.08 -2.32
N GLY A 538 -34.60 5.99 -1.52
CA GLY A 538 -35.37 4.77 -1.28
C GLY A 538 -34.64 3.67 -0.51
N GLN A 539 -33.40 3.92 -0.07
CA GLN A 539 -32.59 2.98 0.67
C GLN A 539 -32.41 3.43 2.12
N ARG A 540 -31.90 2.54 2.96
CA ARG A 540 -31.68 2.78 4.38
C ARG A 540 -30.30 2.32 4.84
N TRP A 541 -29.28 2.50 4.02
CA TRP A 541 -27.91 2.06 4.35
C TRP A 541 -27.35 2.84 5.54
N THR A 542 -26.69 2.12 6.46
CA THR A 542 -25.93 2.69 7.58
C THR A 542 -24.45 2.30 7.47
N MET A 543 -23.61 2.90 8.31
CA MET A 543 -22.20 2.58 8.40
C MET A 543 -21.80 2.22 9.83
N GLN A 544 -20.78 1.37 9.96
CA GLN A 544 -20.34 0.87 11.26
C GLN A 544 -18.81 0.89 11.42
N TYR A 545 -18.36 1.29 12.60
CA TYR A 545 -16.95 1.26 12.99
C TYR A 545 -16.64 -0.03 13.75
N VAL A 546 -15.64 -0.78 13.29
CA VAL A 546 -15.24 -2.07 13.86
C VAL A 546 -13.88 -1.93 14.53
N LYS A 547 -13.88 -1.63 15.83
CA LYS A 547 -12.66 -1.35 16.61
C LYS A 547 -11.57 -2.44 16.51
N ASP A 548 -12.00 -3.71 16.43
CA ASP A 548 -11.08 -4.85 16.45
C ASP A 548 -10.48 -5.15 15.07
N ALA A 549 -11.02 -4.54 14.01
CA ALA A 549 -10.41 -4.54 12.69
C ALA A 549 -9.34 -3.45 12.66
N ILE A 550 -8.09 -3.81 12.96
CA ILE A 550 -6.98 -2.84 13.04
C ILE A 550 -6.12 -2.94 11.78
N ALA A 551 -5.73 -1.79 11.22
CA ALA A 551 -4.70 -1.67 10.19
C ALA A 551 -3.64 -0.64 10.60
N ARG A 552 -2.36 -1.01 10.46
CA ARG A 552 -1.24 -0.14 10.80
C ARG A 552 -0.72 0.56 9.55
N THR A 553 -0.38 1.84 9.65
CA THR A 553 0.17 2.63 8.56
C THR A 553 1.29 3.52 9.06
N ASP A 554 2.20 3.88 8.15
CA ASP A 554 3.20 4.89 8.40
C ASP A 554 2.59 6.29 8.47
N VAL A 555 3.27 7.17 9.19
CA VAL A 555 2.84 8.56 9.42
C VAL A 555 3.96 9.55 9.10
N PRO A 556 3.63 10.82 8.81
CA PRO A 556 4.63 11.86 8.64
C PRO A 556 5.59 11.92 9.83
N THR A 557 6.88 11.90 9.56
CA THR A 557 7.95 11.97 10.58
C THR A 557 8.44 13.40 10.79
N ASP A 558 8.18 14.31 9.85
CA ASP A 558 8.57 15.70 9.92
C ASP A 558 7.38 16.67 9.83
N LEU A 559 7.60 17.89 10.33
CA LEU A 559 6.57 18.93 10.38
C LEU A 559 6.15 19.41 8.97
N THR A 560 7.03 19.31 7.98
CA THR A 560 6.74 19.80 6.63
C THR A 560 5.74 18.90 5.92
N ALA A 561 5.95 17.59 6.00
CA ALA A 561 5.04 16.56 5.54
C ALA A 561 3.72 16.61 6.30
N LEU A 562 3.75 16.79 7.63
CA LEU A 562 2.54 16.94 8.44
C LEU A 562 1.71 18.15 7.97
N ILE A 563 2.31 19.33 7.79
CA ILE A 563 1.57 20.53 7.32
C ILE A 563 0.98 20.32 5.92
N GLY A 564 1.72 19.68 5.01
CA GLY A 564 1.21 19.32 3.68
C GLY A 564 -0.04 18.47 3.76
N GLN A 565 -0.02 17.42 4.58
CA GLN A 565 -1.16 16.57 4.87
C GLN A 565 -2.34 17.35 5.45
N ARG A 566 -2.10 18.19 6.47
CA ARG A 566 -3.16 18.95 7.16
C ARG A 566 -3.87 19.94 6.27
N ARG A 567 -3.17 20.59 5.34
CA ARG A 567 -3.78 21.52 4.39
C ARG A 567 -4.84 20.82 3.54
N ARG A 568 -4.53 19.62 3.04
CA ARG A 568 -5.48 18.82 2.25
C ARG A 568 -6.65 18.34 3.11
N TRP A 569 -6.33 17.75 4.27
CA TRP A 569 -7.32 17.11 5.13
C TRP A 569 -8.29 18.08 5.80
N LEU A 570 -7.80 19.21 6.32
CA LEU A 570 -8.63 20.17 7.04
C LEU A 570 -9.54 20.95 6.08
N ASN A 571 -8.99 21.44 4.97
CA ASN A 571 -9.80 22.16 3.97
C ASN A 571 -10.87 21.24 3.40
N GLY A 572 -10.48 20.06 2.90
CA GLY A 572 -11.44 19.10 2.35
C GLY A 572 -12.51 18.68 3.36
N SER A 573 -12.11 18.36 4.59
CA SER A 573 -13.06 17.95 5.64
C SER A 573 -14.04 19.06 6.01
N PHE A 574 -13.59 20.31 6.09
CA PHE A 574 -14.47 21.44 6.43
C PHE A 574 -15.56 21.63 5.36
N PHE A 575 -15.19 21.72 4.09
CA PHE A 575 -16.16 21.94 3.00
C PHE A 575 -17.11 20.75 2.83
N ALA A 576 -16.62 19.51 2.96
CA ALA A 576 -17.46 18.32 2.94
C ALA A 576 -18.44 18.24 4.14
N LEU A 577 -18.00 18.68 5.33
CA LEU A 577 -18.85 18.77 6.51
C LEU A 577 -19.95 19.81 6.33
N VAL A 578 -19.62 21.00 5.83
CA VAL A 578 -20.61 22.05 5.52
C VAL A 578 -21.60 21.55 4.47
N TYR A 579 -21.14 20.89 3.41
CA TYR A 579 -22.02 20.26 2.42
C TYR A 579 -22.98 19.26 3.07
N THR A 580 -22.47 18.37 3.91
CA THR A 580 -23.25 17.37 4.64
C THR A 580 -24.32 18.01 5.51
N ILE A 581 -23.96 19.07 6.25
CA ILE A 581 -24.89 19.82 7.10
C ILE A 581 -25.95 20.51 6.25
N LEU A 582 -25.58 21.19 5.16
CA LEU A 582 -26.56 21.91 4.32
C LEU A 582 -27.53 20.96 3.60
N ASN A 583 -27.09 19.73 3.32
CA ASN A 583 -27.89 18.72 2.61
C ASN A 583 -28.58 17.72 3.54
N TRP A 584 -28.62 17.97 4.86
CA TRP A 584 -29.25 17.08 5.84
C TRP A 584 -30.70 16.69 5.48
N GLY A 585 -31.45 17.61 4.86
CA GLY A 585 -32.83 17.39 4.44
C GLY A 585 -33.00 16.22 3.48
N ARG A 586 -32.00 15.90 2.64
CA ARG A 586 -32.03 14.74 1.73
C ARG A 586 -32.14 13.42 2.47
N VAL A 587 -31.51 13.30 3.63
CA VAL A 587 -31.65 12.12 4.48
C VAL A 587 -33.10 11.96 4.96
N TYR A 588 -33.84 13.05 5.14
CA TYR A 588 -35.24 12.98 5.56
C TYR A 588 -36.20 12.71 4.42
N THR A 589 -35.97 13.32 3.26
CA THR A 589 -36.89 13.30 2.12
C THR A 589 -36.60 12.15 1.15
N GLU A 590 -35.34 11.80 0.91
CA GLU A 590 -34.94 10.81 -0.11
C GLU A 590 -34.74 9.42 0.49
N SER A 591 -34.20 9.31 1.72
CA SER A 591 -33.91 8.01 2.35
C SER A 591 -35.14 7.37 3.00
N ASN A 592 -35.12 6.04 3.08
CA ASN A 592 -36.16 5.23 3.71
C ASN A 592 -35.77 4.76 5.14
N HIS A 593 -34.98 5.57 5.85
CA HIS A 593 -34.67 5.33 7.26
C HIS A 593 -35.92 5.45 8.15
N SER A 594 -35.98 4.66 9.23
CA SER A 594 -37.10 4.73 10.18
C SER A 594 -37.14 6.10 10.88
N TYR A 595 -38.32 6.51 11.36
CA TYR A 595 -38.47 7.78 12.08
C TYR A 595 -37.55 7.89 13.31
N ILE A 596 -37.36 6.79 14.04
CA ILE A 596 -36.45 6.72 15.17
C ILE A 596 -35.00 6.94 14.71
N ARG A 597 -34.57 6.28 13.62
CA ARG A 597 -33.23 6.47 13.06
C ARG A 597 -33.02 7.91 12.61
N LYS A 598 -34.00 8.50 11.92
CA LYS A 598 -33.96 9.90 11.47
C LYS A 598 -33.82 10.86 12.66
N PHE A 599 -34.57 10.64 13.75
CA PHE A 599 -34.43 11.43 14.98
C PHE A 599 -33.01 11.40 15.56
N PHE A 600 -32.41 10.22 15.68
CA PHE A 600 -31.03 10.09 16.16
C PHE A 600 -29.99 10.71 15.21
N LEU A 601 -30.18 10.58 13.89
CA LEU A 601 -29.37 11.28 12.90
C LEU A 601 -29.52 12.81 13.05
N CYS A 602 -30.70 13.33 13.42
CA CYS A 602 -30.89 14.75 13.73
C CYS A 602 -29.97 15.21 14.85
N ILE A 603 -29.87 14.42 15.92
CA ILE A 603 -29.01 14.71 17.07
C ILE A 603 -27.56 14.79 16.60
N GLN A 604 -27.14 13.84 15.75
CA GLN A 604 -25.80 13.86 15.17
C GLN A 604 -25.54 15.09 14.30
N TYR A 605 -26.50 15.48 13.44
CA TYR A 605 -26.39 16.72 12.64
C TYR A 605 -26.31 17.98 13.51
N ALA A 606 -27.08 18.04 14.59
CA ALA A 606 -27.01 19.13 15.56
C ALA A 606 -25.63 19.17 16.25
N TYR A 607 -25.10 18.01 16.65
CA TYR A 607 -23.75 17.86 17.19
C TYR A 607 -22.67 18.33 16.20
N MET A 608 -22.74 17.91 14.94
CA MET A 608 -21.83 18.34 13.88
C MET A 608 -21.88 19.86 13.66
N THR A 609 -23.08 20.45 13.67
CA THR A 609 -23.29 21.89 13.51
C THR A 609 -22.70 22.66 14.69
N ALA A 610 -22.93 22.18 15.92
CA ALA A 610 -22.33 22.77 17.12
C ALA A 610 -20.80 22.68 17.09
N ASN A 611 -20.24 21.53 16.68
CA ASN A 611 -18.80 21.35 16.52
C ASN A 611 -18.19 22.36 15.54
N VAL A 612 -18.81 22.58 14.38
CA VAL A 612 -18.37 23.62 13.43
C VAL A 612 -18.37 24.98 14.11
N GLY A 613 -19.47 25.38 14.76
CA GLY A 613 -19.57 26.65 15.46
C GLY A 613 -18.49 26.82 16.55
N LEU A 614 -18.24 25.77 17.34
CA LEU A 614 -17.20 25.76 18.37
C LEU A 614 -15.80 25.84 17.77
N SER A 615 -15.52 25.16 16.66
CA SER A 615 -14.21 25.22 15.98
C SER A 615 -13.86 26.64 15.53
N TRP A 616 -14.83 27.44 15.10
CA TRP A 616 -14.61 28.84 14.72
C TRP A 616 -14.22 29.74 15.91
N ILE A 617 -14.75 29.44 17.10
CA ILE A 617 -14.51 30.24 18.32
C ILE A 617 -13.30 29.68 19.10
N LEU A 618 -12.86 28.45 18.82
CA LEU A 618 -11.81 27.77 19.56
C LEU A 618 -10.49 28.57 19.68
N PRO A 619 -9.98 29.25 18.63
CA PRO A 619 -8.80 30.10 18.77
C PRO A 619 -9.02 31.29 19.72
N ALA A 620 -10.21 31.88 19.73
CA ALA A 620 -10.54 32.95 20.67
C ALA A 620 -10.64 32.41 22.10
N ASN A 621 -11.28 31.25 22.30
CA ASN A 621 -11.37 30.59 23.60
C ASN A 621 -9.99 30.22 24.14
N PHE A 622 -9.10 29.67 23.31
CA PHE A 622 -7.74 29.35 23.72
C PHE A 622 -6.96 30.59 24.15
N PHE A 623 -7.11 31.71 23.42
CA PHE A 623 -6.55 32.99 23.82
C PHE A 623 -7.10 33.45 25.17
N LEU A 624 -8.42 33.46 25.36
CA LEU A 624 -9.06 33.91 26.60
C LEU A 624 -8.65 33.05 27.79
N VAL A 625 -8.70 31.71 27.65
CA VAL A 625 -8.29 30.78 28.71
C VAL A 625 -6.83 31.01 29.08
N THR A 626 -5.94 31.14 28.10
CA THR A 626 -4.53 31.40 28.37
C THR A 626 -4.34 32.79 29.01
N TYR A 627 -5.05 33.81 28.53
CA TYR A 627 -4.98 35.16 29.06
C TYR A 627 -5.48 35.24 30.51
N TYR A 628 -6.58 34.58 30.86
CA TYR A 628 -7.12 34.63 32.21
C TYR A 628 -6.41 33.68 33.19
N LEU A 629 -6.14 32.44 32.79
CA LEU A 629 -5.51 31.45 33.68
C LEU A 629 -4.01 31.68 33.83
N VAL A 630 -3.31 31.91 32.71
CA VAL A 630 -1.86 32.05 32.71
C VAL A 630 -1.53 33.51 33.01
N ILE A 631 -1.96 34.45 32.17
CA ILE A 631 -1.51 35.84 32.28
C ILE A 631 -2.05 36.56 33.52
N ILE A 632 -3.36 36.54 33.77
CA ILE A 632 -3.93 37.22 34.95
C ILE A 632 -3.58 36.47 36.24
N GLY A 633 -3.54 35.13 36.20
CA GLY A 633 -3.02 34.33 37.31
C GLY A 633 -1.58 34.71 37.69
N PHE A 634 -0.72 34.93 36.69
CA PHE A 634 0.66 35.39 36.86
C PHE A 634 0.77 36.83 37.38
N LEU A 635 -0.06 37.74 36.86
CA LEU A 635 -0.08 39.15 37.29
C LEU A 635 -0.57 39.32 38.73
N LYS A 636 -1.52 38.48 39.17
CA LYS A 636 -2.14 38.56 40.51
C LYS A 636 -1.51 37.63 41.55
N ASP A 637 -0.41 36.95 41.22
CA ASP A 637 0.26 35.99 42.11
C ASP A 637 -0.63 34.83 42.59
N ASN A 638 -1.60 34.44 41.75
CA ASN A 638 -2.63 33.45 42.10
C ASN A 638 -2.26 32.01 41.70
N TRP A 639 -1.03 31.75 41.24
CA TRP A 639 -0.62 30.43 40.76
C TRP A 639 -0.33 29.42 41.87
N GLY A 640 -0.10 29.86 43.12
CA GLY A 640 -0.02 29.00 44.32
C GLY A 640 1.18 28.04 44.42
N TYR A 641 1.75 27.60 43.29
CA TYR A 641 2.84 26.61 43.21
C TYR A 641 4.19 27.23 42.80
N ILE A 642 4.19 28.43 42.21
CA ILE A 642 5.40 29.17 41.84
C ILE A 642 5.38 30.51 42.58
N PRO A 643 6.38 30.83 43.43
CA PRO A 643 6.49 32.12 44.09
C PRO A 643 6.79 33.22 43.06
N THR A 644 5.72 33.83 42.52
CA THR A 644 5.78 34.92 41.55
C THR A 644 5.89 36.30 42.20
N ASP A 645 5.84 36.36 43.53
CA ASP A 645 6.06 37.54 44.39
C ASP A 645 7.44 38.18 44.19
N LYS A 646 8.46 37.37 43.83
CA LYS A 646 9.84 37.83 43.59
C LYS A 646 10.08 38.40 42.20
N ILE A 647 9.11 38.32 41.29
CA ILE A 647 9.25 38.80 39.91
C ILE A 647 8.77 40.25 39.86
N SER A 648 9.61 41.14 39.31
CA SER A 648 9.27 42.57 39.17
C SER A 648 7.94 42.78 38.43
N PRO A 649 7.07 43.70 38.89
CA PRO A 649 5.81 44.03 38.21
C PRO A 649 6.01 44.40 36.73
N TYR A 650 7.13 45.05 36.41
CA TYR A 650 7.49 45.42 35.05
C TYR A 650 7.82 44.20 34.18
N ALA A 651 8.59 43.24 34.73
CA ALA A 651 8.88 41.97 34.05
C ALA A 651 7.60 41.16 33.81
N LYS A 652 6.65 41.20 34.76
CA LYS A 652 5.35 40.55 34.57
C LYS A 652 4.59 41.14 33.39
N GLN A 653 4.47 42.47 33.32
CA GLN A 653 3.80 43.15 32.20
C GLN A 653 4.46 42.90 30.84
N ILE A 654 5.80 42.87 30.78
CA ILE A 654 6.52 42.53 29.55
C ILE A 654 6.18 41.10 29.11
N ALA A 655 6.18 40.12 30.01
CA ALA A 655 5.85 38.73 29.67
C ALA A 655 4.45 38.61 29.05
N VAL A 656 3.47 39.36 29.57
CA VAL A 656 2.11 39.41 29.00
C VAL A 656 2.10 39.97 27.58
N GLN A 657 2.81 41.08 27.34
CA GLN A 657 2.87 41.70 26.03
C GLN A 657 3.58 40.80 25.02
N VAL A 658 4.68 40.15 25.43
CA VAL A 658 5.41 39.18 24.61
C VAL A 658 4.51 38.00 24.25
N PHE A 659 3.80 37.40 25.21
CA PHE A 659 2.84 36.33 24.90
C PHE A 659 1.76 36.79 23.93
N SER A 660 1.16 37.96 24.17
CA SER A 660 0.07 38.48 23.33
C SER A 660 0.53 38.74 21.90
N LEU A 661 1.76 39.26 21.74
CA LEU A 661 2.38 39.47 20.43
C LEU A 661 2.76 38.15 19.75
N LEU A 662 3.29 37.17 20.49
CA LEU A 662 3.59 35.84 19.97
C LEU A 662 2.32 35.10 19.54
N TYR A 663 1.25 35.17 20.33
CA TYR A 663 -0.03 34.57 19.99
C TYR A 663 -0.67 35.24 18.78
N GLY A 664 -0.74 36.58 18.78
CA GLY A 664 -1.29 37.35 17.67
C GLY A 664 -0.50 37.14 16.37
N SER A 665 0.83 37.11 16.44
CA SER A 665 1.68 36.82 15.28
C SER A 665 1.54 35.37 14.82
N SER A 666 1.48 34.39 15.72
CA SER A 666 1.21 32.99 15.38
C SER A 666 -0.14 32.82 14.70
N PHE A 667 -1.20 33.44 15.24
CA PHE A 667 -2.54 33.44 14.63
C PHE A 667 -2.54 34.09 13.26
N LEU A 668 -1.90 35.25 13.10
CA LEU A 668 -1.77 35.92 11.80
C LEU A 668 -0.99 35.06 10.80
N VAL A 669 0.09 34.41 11.24
CA VAL A 669 0.86 33.48 10.39
C VAL A 669 0.01 32.29 9.99
N GLN A 670 -0.76 31.70 10.90
CA GLN A 670 -1.67 30.60 10.59
C GLN A 670 -2.77 31.02 9.60
N LEU A 671 -3.31 32.23 9.76
CA LEU A 671 -4.32 32.79 8.86
C LEU A 671 -3.73 33.06 7.46
N VAL A 672 -2.56 33.69 7.38
CA VAL A 672 -1.87 33.96 6.11
C VAL A 672 -1.41 32.66 5.44
N ALA A 673 -0.87 31.71 6.21
CA ALA A 673 -0.47 30.39 5.71
C ALA A 673 -1.68 29.56 5.26
N GLY A 674 -2.82 29.69 5.95
CA GLY A 674 -4.09 29.04 5.61
C GLY A 674 -4.76 29.61 4.37
N LEU A 675 -4.61 30.91 4.11
CA LEU A 675 -5.15 31.59 2.91
C LEU A 675 -4.21 31.51 1.68
N GLY A 676 -2.97 31.03 1.85
CA GLY A 676 -1.97 30.99 0.78
C GLY A 676 -2.20 29.87 -0.25
N ASN A 677 -2.44 30.25 -1.51
CA ASN A 677 -2.74 29.33 -2.62
C ASN A 677 -1.54 28.56 -3.23
N LYS A 678 -0.28 28.74 -2.76
CA LYS A 678 0.90 28.06 -3.36
C LYS A 678 1.88 27.49 -2.32
N PRO A 679 2.22 26.18 -2.39
CA PRO A 679 3.06 25.51 -1.37
C PRO A 679 4.53 25.95 -1.36
N LYS A 680 5.08 26.43 -2.49
CA LYS A 680 6.52 26.69 -2.64
C LYS A 680 7.01 27.94 -1.86
N HIS A 681 6.15 28.90 -1.57
CA HIS A 681 6.55 30.15 -0.89
C HIS A 681 6.70 30.01 0.63
N ILE A 682 6.20 28.92 1.23
CA ILE A 682 6.22 28.72 2.69
C ILE A 682 7.54 28.07 3.17
N LYS A 683 8.34 27.48 2.29
CA LYS A 683 9.66 26.93 2.65
C LYS A 683 10.59 28.00 3.28
N TYR A 684 10.50 29.25 2.82
CA TYR A 684 11.35 30.35 3.32
C TYR A 684 10.84 30.96 4.64
N LEU A 685 9.53 30.93 4.91
CA LEU A 685 8.96 31.39 6.18
C LEU A 685 9.23 30.41 7.34
N ARG A 686 9.46 29.11 7.06
CA ARG A 686 9.61 28.05 8.07
C ARG A 686 10.98 27.95 8.73
N VAL A 687 12.07 28.31 8.04
CA VAL A 687 13.43 28.21 8.63
C VAL A 687 13.62 29.20 9.79
N ARG A 688 12.85 30.29 9.81
CA ARG A 688 12.90 31.29 10.91
C ARG A 688 12.03 30.96 12.13
N GLN A 689 10.97 30.16 11.99
CA GLN A 689 10.12 29.79 13.13
C GLN A 689 10.63 28.54 13.88
N SER A 690 11.25 27.58 13.20
CA SER A 690 11.86 26.41 13.87
C SER A 690 13.01 26.77 14.83
N HIS A 691 13.68 27.91 14.60
CA HIS A 691 14.72 28.42 15.49
C HIS A 691 14.16 29.02 16.79
N PHE A 692 12.87 29.36 16.87
CA PHE A 692 12.24 29.83 18.11
C PHE A 692 11.69 28.68 18.98
N SER A 693 11.49 27.50 18.41
CA SER A 693 11.02 26.30 19.14
C SER A 693 12.14 25.35 19.58
N ASN A 694 13.37 25.55 19.10
CA ASN A 694 14.56 24.80 19.51
C ASN A 694 15.40 25.59 20.55
N CYS A 695 14.77 26.05 21.62
CA CYS A 695 15.51 26.41 22.83
C CYS A 695 15.82 25.11 23.59
N PRO A 696 17.08 24.83 23.98
CA PRO A 696 17.39 23.61 24.71
C PRO A 696 16.84 23.73 26.13
N ILE A 697 15.65 23.17 26.37
CA ILE A 697 15.17 22.86 27.72
C ILE A 697 15.87 21.57 28.17
N HIS A 698 17.19 21.63 28.26
CA HIS A 698 17.98 20.71 29.09
C HIS A 698 18.23 21.47 30.39
N ASN A 699 17.64 20.98 31.48
CA ASN A 699 17.74 21.45 32.87
C ASN A 699 16.53 22.24 33.40
N MET A 700 15.48 21.52 33.79
CA MET A 700 14.80 21.75 35.07
C MET A 700 14.26 20.45 35.66
N PRO A 701 14.28 20.28 36.99
CA PRO A 701 13.91 19.04 37.67
C PRO A 701 12.38 18.90 37.72
N ILE A 702 11.89 17.74 37.27
CA ILE A 702 10.48 17.36 37.39
C ILE A 702 10.22 17.04 38.87
N LEU A 703 9.43 17.89 39.54
CA LEU A 703 8.85 17.55 40.84
C LEU A 703 7.87 16.39 40.66
N SER A 704 8.13 15.33 41.40
CA SER A 704 7.29 14.16 41.60
C SER A 704 5.90 14.55 42.12
N THR A 705 4.85 14.11 41.43
CA THR A 705 3.55 13.87 42.06
C THR A 705 3.25 12.37 42.00
N THR A 706 3.13 11.81 43.20
CA THR A 706 2.92 10.40 43.50
C THR A 706 1.48 9.98 43.24
N SER A 707 1.28 8.94 42.42
CA SER A 707 0.19 7.96 42.57
C SER A 707 0.59 6.64 41.89
N PRO A 708 0.16 5.47 42.41
CA PRO A 708 0.88 4.20 42.22
C PRO A 708 0.52 3.52 40.89
N PRO A 709 1.46 2.80 40.24
CA PRO A 709 1.14 2.03 39.05
C PRO A 709 0.44 0.71 39.43
N MET A 710 -0.75 0.49 38.86
CA MET A 710 -1.27 -0.87 38.68
C MET A 710 -0.38 -1.59 37.67
N VAL A 711 0.28 -2.65 38.14
CA VAL A 711 1.10 -3.56 37.33
C VAL A 711 0.18 -4.44 36.48
N ALA A 712 0.17 -4.20 35.17
CA ALA A 712 -0.30 -5.17 34.19
C ALA A 712 0.92 -5.95 33.66
N HIS A 713 1.17 -7.12 34.24
CA HIS A 713 1.99 -8.16 33.63
C HIS A 713 1.30 -8.62 32.33
N LEU A 714 2.05 -8.69 31.21
CA LEU A 714 2.01 -9.84 30.29
C LEU A 714 3.14 -9.79 29.24
N SER A 715 3.97 -10.84 29.32
CA SER A 715 4.83 -11.49 28.31
C SER A 715 5.98 -10.70 27.65
N ARG A 716 7.03 -10.50 28.45
CA ARG A 716 8.45 -10.34 28.09
C ARG A 716 9.04 -11.75 27.90
N ALA A 717 8.82 -12.38 26.75
CA ALA A 717 9.01 -13.84 26.58
C ALA A 717 10.45 -14.31 26.31
N MET A 718 11.47 -13.44 26.38
CA MET A 718 12.87 -13.86 26.15
C MET A 718 13.90 -13.29 27.14
N SER A 719 13.49 -12.52 28.15
CA SER A 719 14.43 -12.03 29.19
C SER A 719 14.31 -12.87 30.45
N MET A 720 15.42 -13.38 30.97
CA MET A 720 15.41 -14.13 32.22
C MET A 720 14.94 -13.24 33.42
N PRO A 721 14.17 -13.75 34.38
CA PRO A 721 13.65 -12.97 35.51
C PRO A 721 14.78 -12.45 36.42
N SER A 722 14.65 -11.24 36.97
CA SER A 722 15.71 -10.60 37.78
C SER A 722 16.14 -11.41 39.02
N SER A 723 15.29 -12.31 39.54
CA SER A 723 15.61 -13.23 40.65
C SER A 723 16.63 -14.29 40.25
N ASP A 724 16.53 -14.79 39.02
CA ASP A 724 17.34 -15.92 38.54
C ASP A 724 18.71 -15.42 38.08
N PHE A 725 18.81 -14.14 37.69
CA PHE A 725 20.04 -13.42 37.37
C PHE A 725 21.04 -13.37 38.55
N LEU A 726 20.54 -13.22 39.79
CA LEU A 726 21.38 -13.13 40.99
C LEU A 726 21.99 -14.49 41.38
N GLN A 727 21.35 -15.60 40.97
CA GLN A 727 21.80 -16.96 41.26
C GLN A 727 22.64 -17.59 40.13
N TYR A 728 22.95 -16.82 39.09
CA TYR A 728 23.74 -17.30 37.95
C TYR A 728 25.11 -17.85 38.40
N LYS A 729 25.37 -19.13 38.05
CA LYS A 729 26.68 -19.80 38.22
C LYS A 729 27.40 -19.80 36.87
N MET A 730 28.64 -19.30 36.84
CA MET A 730 29.42 -19.20 35.61
C MET A 730 29.59 -20.56 34.92
N SER A 731 29.22 -20.59 33.63
CA SER A 731 29.69 -21.59 32.66
C SER A 731 31.18 -21.39 32.37
N THR A 732 31.92 -22.47 32.10
CA THR A 732 33.38 -22.50 31.98
C THR A 732 33.98 -21.73 30.79
N ALA A 733 33.15 -21.21 29.87
CA ALA A 733 33.60 -20.38 28.75
C ALA A 733 33.27 -18.89 28.97
N LYS A 734 34.28 -18.02 29.07
CA LYS A 734 34.11 -16.56 29.23
C LYS A 734 33.83 -15.90 27.89
N THR A 735 32.60 -15.40 27.70
CA THR A 735 32.16 -14.70 26.46
C THR A 735 32.42 -13.20 26.49
N PHE A 736 32.50 -12.62 27.69
CA PHE A 736 32.82 -11.21 27.92
C PHE A 736 34.17 -11.09 28.63
N HIS A 737 34.96 -10.08 28.25
CA HIS A 737 36.20 -9.69 28.91
C HIS A 737 36.08 -8.25 29.39
N ILE A 738 35.92 -8.05 30.70
CA ILE A 738 35.71 -6.74 31.30
C ILE A 738 37.08 -6.09 31.55
N THR A 739 37.33 -4.95 30.91
CA THR A 739 38.60 -4.21 31.00
C THR A 739 38.59 -3.15 32.10
N SER A 740 37.42 -2.60 32.42
CA SER A 740 37.21 -1.70 33.57
C SER A 740 35.82 -1.96 34.17
N PRO A 741 35.67 -2.11 35.50
CA PRO A 741 36.68 -1.97 36.54
C PRO A 741 37.62 -3.18 36.66
N SER A 742 38.86 -2.93 37.09
CA SER A 742 39.90 -3.93 37.40
C SER A 742 40.19 -3.98 38.91
N ILE A 743 41.04 -4.90 39.36
CA ILE A 743 41.37 -5.05 40.80
C ILE A 743 41.99 -3.78 41.42
N SER A 744 42.64 -2.93 40.62
CA SER A 744 43.21 -1.65 41.09
C SER A 744 42.21 -0.49 41.00
N THR A 745 41.01 -0.71 40.46
CA THR A 745 40.01 0.34 40.28
C THR A 745 39.38 0.73 41.62
N VAL A 746 39.31 2.04 41.85
CA VAL A 746 38.64 2.64 43.00
C VAL A 746 37.49 3.51 42.49
N TRP A 747 36.27 3.19 42.88
CA TRP A 747 35.10 4.04 42.63
C TRP A 747 34.79 4.88 43.86
N HIS A 748 34.51 6.16 43.65
CA HIS A 748 34.09 7.08 44.70
C HIS A 748 32.58 7.23 44.68
N ARG A 749 31.96 7.20 45.85
CA ARG A 749 30.52 7.42 45.99
C ARG A 749 30.13 8.81 45.48
N GLY A 750 29.05 8.89 44.73
CA GLY A 750 28.56 10.13 44.10
C GLY A 750 29.32 10.56 42.85
N ALA A 751 30.43 9.91 42.49
CA ALA A 751 31.15 10.16 41.24
C ALA A 751 30.65 9.27 40.10
N ALA A 752 30.88 9.71 38.86
CA ALA A 752 30.65 8.88 37.68
C ALA A 752 31.74 7.82 37.54
N ALA A 753 31.36 6.62 37.09
CA ALA A 753 32.29 5.51 36.89
C ALA A 753 32.18 4.95 35.47
N LEU A 754 33.32 4.70 34.84
CA LEU A 754 33.39 4.11 33.50
C LEU A 754 33.55 2.59 33.58
N ILE A 755 32.68 1.89 32.86
CA ILE A 755 32.68 0.44 32.69
C ILE A 755 33.03 0.15 31.23
N GLN A 756 33.95 -0.76 30.98
CA GLN A 756 34.39 -1.15 29.63
C GLN A 756 34.56 -2.66 29.54
N TRP A 757 34.17 -3.24 28.41
CA TRP A 757 34.31 -4.67 28.15
C TRP A 757 34.42 -4.96 26.65
N GLU A 758 34.94 -6.15 26.34
CA GLU A 758 34.98 -6.72 25.01
C GLU A 758 34.09 -7.98 24.97
N CYS A 759 33.39 -8.19 23.85
CA CYS A 759 32.51 -9.33 23.65
C CYS A 759 32.94 -10.11 22.42
N THR A 760 33.16 -11.42 22.56
CA THR A 760 33.61 -12.29 21.45
C THR A 760 32.46 -12.93 20.67
N SER A 761 31.21 -12.63 21.03
CA SER A 761 30.00 -13.19 20.40
C SER A 761 29.00 -12.10 19.99
N ASN A 762 28.09 -12.43 19.07
CA ASN A 762 27.12 -11.50 18.51
C ASN A 762 25.92 -11.30 19.45
N ILE A 763 26.13 -10.55 20.53
CA ILE A 763 25.12 -10.19 21.53
C ILE A 763 24.78 -8.71 21.36
N SER A 764 23.50 -8.37 21.18
CA SER A 764 23.04 -6.99 20.94
C SER A 764 22.85 -6.17 22.21
N GLU A 765 22.41 -6.80 23.30
CA GLU A 765 22.09 -6.13 24.57
C GLU A 765 22.62 -6.90 25.78
N VAL A 766 23.07 -6.16 26.79
CA VAL A 766 23.62 -6.69 28.05
C VAL A 766 23.01 -6.01 29.27
N ARG A 767 23.07 -6.70 30.40
CA ARG A 767 22.69 -6.21 31.72
C ARG A 767 23.94 -6.10 32.61
N LEU A 768 24.06 -4.99 33.34
CA LEU A 768 25.18 -4.71 34.24
C LEU A 768 24.68 -4.70 35.69
N VAL A 769 25.28 -5.55 36.53
CA VAL A 769 24.91 -5.68 37.94
C VAL A 769 26.17 -5.54 38.80
N LEU A 770 26.10 -4.68 39.82
CA LEU A 770 27.12 -4.55 40.84
C LEU A 770 26.74 -5.43 42.03
N LEU A 771 27.66 -6.30 42.43
CA LEU A 771 27.49 -7.29 43.48
C LEU A 771 28.61 -7.16 44.51
N ARG A 772 28.34 -7.66 45.72
CA ARG A 772 29.30 -7.66 46.83
C ARG A 772 29.50 -9.09 47.34
N THR A 773 30.73 -9.54 47.50
CA THR A 773 31.02 -10.93 47.87
C THR A 773 30.64 -11.27 49.32
N THR A 774 30.72 -10.32 50.24
CA THR A 774 30.44 -10.56 51.67
C THR A 774 28.96 -10.51 52.05
N ASN A 775 28.09 -10.00 51.16
CA ASN A 775 26.66 -9.90 51.43
C ASN A 775 25.83 -10.18 50.17
N ALA A 776 25.24 -11.38 50.10
CA ALA A 776 24.45 -11.85 48.97
C ALA A 776 23.20 -11.01 48.66
N ASN A 777 22.77 -10.13 49.57
CA ASN A 777 21.59 -9.27 49.40
C ASN A 777 21.93 -7.82 49.01
N ALA A 778 23.23 -7.47 48.93
CA ALA A 778 23.67 -6.13 48.53
C ALA A 778 24.03 -6.12 47.03
N TYR A 779 23.03 -5.88 46.18
CA TYR A 779 23.23 -5.70 44.75
C TYR A 779 22.62 -4.37 44.28
N ALA A 780 23.24 -3.76 43.28
CA ALA A 780 22.68 -2.63 42.55
C ALA A 780 22.63 -2.96 41.07
N ILE A 781 21.46 -2.80 40.44
CA ILE A 781 21.37 -2.85 38.99
C ILE A 781 21.98 -1.55 38.48
N VAL A 782 23.15 -1.67 37.84
CA VAL A 782 23.88 -0.53 37.29
C VAL A 782 23.17 -0.03 36.04
N ALA A 783 22.74 -0.97 35.19
CA ALA A 783 21.91 -0.70 34.03
C ALA A 783 21.23 -1.97 33.54
N ASP A 784 20.01 -1.84 33.01
CA ASP A 784 19.24 -2.90 32.37
C ASP A 784 19.03 -2.54 30.89
N HIS A 785 19.17 -3.52 29.99
CA HIS A 785 19.07 -3.34 28.53
C HIS A 785 20.04 -2.29 27.95
N VAL A 786 21.35 -2.50 28.14
CA VAL A 786 22.39 -1.66 27.54
C VAL A 786 22.80 -2.25 26.20
N GLU A 787 22.81 -1.43 25.14
CA GLU A 787 23.35 -1.83 23.84
C GLU A 787 24.83 -2.23 23.99
N ASN A 788 25.22 -3.37 23.41
CA ASN A 788 26.55 -3.93 23.55
C ASN A 788 27.59 -3.20 22.67
N ASN A 789 27.89 -1.95 22.99
CA ASN A 789 28.87 -1.10 22.31
C ASN A 789 30.25 -1.09 22.99
N GLY A 790 30.46 -1.94 24.01
CA GLY A 790 31.73 -2.16 24.70
C GLY A 790 32.05 -1.19 25.85
N PHE A 791 31.17 -0.22 26.16
CA PHE A 791 31.35 0.65 27.32
C PHE A 791 30.04 1.18 27.89
N PHE A 792 30.05 1.56 29.17
CA PHE A 792 28.91 2.19 29.84
C PHE A 792 29.42 3.16 30.91
N VAL A 793 28.81 4.34 30.98
CA VAL A 793 29.12 5.33 32.03
C VAL A 793 28.04 5.27 33.10
N PHE A 794 28.39 4.76 34.27
CA PHE A 794 27.51 4.79 35.44
C PHE A 794 27.54 6.20 36.04
N SER A 795 26.48 6.96 35.79
CA SER A 795 26.46 8.42 36.00
C SER A 795 26.73 8.84 37.44
N HIS A 796 26.25 8.09 38.43
CA HIS A 796 26.50 8.34 39.85
C HIS A 796 26.55 7.01 40.63
N VAL A 797 27.71 6.68 41.20
CA VAL A 797 27.82 5.54 42.13
C VAL A 797 26.99 5.85 43.39
N PRO A 798 26.00 5.02 43.76
CA PRO A 798 25.08 5.35 44.85
C PRO A 798 25.79 5.62 46.17
N THR A 799 25.46 6.74 46.82
CA THR A 799 26.04 7.14 48.11
C THR A 799 25.66 6.22 49.27
N THR A 800 24.60 5.43 49.08
CA THR A 800 24.08 4.42 50.01
C THR A 800 24.90 3.13 50.06
N LEU A 801 25.81 2.89 49.10
CA LEU A 801 26.67 1.69 49.11
C LEU A 801 27.74 1.80 50.20
N PRO A 802 27.99 0.76 51.02
CA PRO A 802 29.06 0.78 52.03
C PRO A 802 30.47 0.79 51.40
N SER A 803 31.47 1.29 52.12
CA SER A 803 32.87 1.26 51.64
C SER A 803 33.39 -0.17 51.79
N GLY A 804 34.11 -0.65 50.79
CA GLY A 804 34.62 -2.02 50.77
C GLY A 804 35.50 -2.26 49.55
N ASP A 805 36.32 -3.29 49.60
CA ASP A 805 37.20 -3.79 48.54
C ASP A 805 36.69 -5.09 47.92
N ASP A 806 35.43 -5.44 48.21
CA ASP A 806 34.84 -6.73 47.96
C ASP A 806 33.69 -6.68 46.92
N TYR A 807 33.67 -5.63 46.09
CA TYR A 807 32.70 -5.40 45.02
C TYR A 807 33.18 -5.99 43.71
N PHE A 808 32.28 -6.59 42.94
CA PHE A 808 32.56 -7.04 41.58
C PHE A 808 31.39 -6.70 40.66
N LEU A 809 31.70 -6.46 39.40
CA LEU A 809 30.73 -6.17 38.36
C LEU A 809 30.47 -7.44 37.55
N ARG A 810 29.19 -7.73 37.32
CA ARG A 810 28.72 -8.83 36.48
C ARG A 810 28.05 -8.28 35.23
N ILE A 811 28.49 -8.77 34.07
CA ILE A 811 27.87 -8.50 32.77
C ILE A 811 27.19 -9.79 32.29
N LEU A 812 25.94 -9.69 31.87
CA LEU A 812 25.14 -10.82 31.39
C LEU A 812 24.39 -10.46 30.11
N SER A 813 24.25 -11.43 29.21
CA SER A 813 23.31 -11.36 28.10
C SER A 813 21.87 -11.43 28.61
N MET A 814 20.92 -10.88 27.84
CA MET A 814 19.51 -10.81 28.26
C MET A 814 18.83 -12.18 28.43
N ASP A 815 19.32 -13.19 27.72
CA ASP A 815 18.91 -14.60 27.82
C ASP A 815 19.58 -15.35 28.98
N GLY A 816 20.59 -14.76 29.63
CA GLY A 816 21.31 -15.34 30.77
C GLY A 816 22.29 -16.45 30.41
N HIS A 817 22.54 -16.73 29.13
CA HIS A 817 23.43 -17.82 28.70
C HIS A 817 24.91 -17.45 28.66
N HIS A 818 25.23 -16.15 28.56
CA HIS A 818 26.59 -15.64 28.48
C HIS A 818 26.82 -14.59 29.55
N GLY A 819 27.96 -14.66 30.24
CA GLY A 819 28.29 -13.67 31.26
C GLY A 819 29.74 -13.71 31.72
N ALA A 820 30.16 -12.64 32.37
CA ALA A 820 31.46 -12.54 33.02
C ALA A 820 31.40 -11.68 34.29
N ASP A 821 32.27 -12.02 35.23
CA ASP A 821 32.49 -11.25 36.46
C ASP A 821 33.88 -10.61 36.43
N THR A 822 33.99 -9.40 36.97
CA THR A 822 35.29 -8.79 37.26
C THR A 822 35.95 -9.44 38.46
N SER A 823 37.25 -9.19 38.62
CA SER A 823 37.87 -9.32 39.94
C SER A 823 37.25 -8.31 40.91
N CYS A 824 37.38 -8.56 42.22
CA CYS A 824 36.91 -7.61 43.21
C CYS A 824 37.71 -6.30 43.11
N PHE A 825 37.01 -5.17 43.24
CA PHE A 825 37.55 -3.81 43.20
C PHE A 825 36.95 -3.00 44.35
N SER A 826 37.48 -1.80 44.60
CA SER A 826 37.11 -1.04 45.79
C SER A 826 36.16 0.13 45.53
N ILE A 827 35.23 0.34 46.46
CA ILE A 827 34.37 1.52 46.53
C ILE A 827 34.70 2.26 47.82
N ARG A 828 35.04 3.55 47.71
CA ARG A 828 35.42 4.44 48.81
C ARG A 828 34.47 5.64 48.89
N SER A 829 34.46 6.30 50.04
CA SER A 829 33.68 7.52 50.26
C SER A 829 34.03 8.62 49.27
#